data_AF-A0A933Z783-F1
#
_entry.id   AF-A0A933Z783-F1
#
_cell.length_a   1.000
_cell.length_b   1.000
_cell.length_c   1.000
_cell.angle_alpha   90.00
_cell.angle_beta   90.00
_cell.angle_gamma   90.00
#
_symmetry.space_group_name_H-M   'P 1'
#
loop_
_entity.id
_entity.type
_entity.pdbx_description
1 polymer ?
#
loop_
_entity_poly.entity_id
_entity_poly.type
_entity_poly.pdbx_seq_one_letter_code
_entity_poly.pdbx_strand_id
1 'polypeptide(L)'
;MGWALDNLGQQRCRDIAASLFRVREELGRGDWLRGHCPLPGHEDKNPSFGYDFANDKFKCLTPSCVGHDGGDLIDLWALLQGLDKKAGFKAFKARFGSGGGAEGGPGRDHPSHGDTGATRAGGKGQGEKPKRPARPDEFIASETWNALPELDEAWLQKLVARRGWSREVIQSIGLRLWRHATTGEERVAIPVRDGLGRLLNIRKYLPGVGEGQKIKSWWEERSGEIVLFGQAQLFPPPRSWLADTLWLCEGEPDCLCALSLGLNAATVTGGAGNWKPAWTEVMAGRRVILAYDADQAGQKGARKIAQRIAGATAEVKIIAWPEYMLADGELPRKGGQDLTDFVVKHCRSLANLEALAQEAEIVEPVDQAEDDDRPEDGPNSPARFWLLSPGGRASFRPALLAREILDESDIITDRESGLTYRWNGRHYQRLNPADLQQVAIDKLGTHANMSRVNDAISQVVAKSTLAEGELLNCQPEYLCLPNGMLHLDSLSILPHDPAYRCTYIFPWEFDPHRPQDCPMWKQVLARAIDDRQVRAELQEFYGYCLWPDCRYEKALFLVGARGAGKSTLLDVLQWLVGQENCSAVDLPDLEDQFQRAALHDKAVNVFDEADTRYFSTKFFNTIVSGKSLQASFKFQTPFNFRPRCKLAFSANDFPRAVGNPDAFMDRLLVIRFQHTIRGTAEQDPELGLKLKAELPGIFAWAVVGLCYLRKRGRFPSSPASEEALREYRVEINNVLEFVQECVSGEPDDYGGPPSVRQDELYRFYNNWCKANGYKPMGLSLFFRRFRSAAPPYKRERLGPRGKRYWLLEGLRLDVQAPMVLL
;
A
#
# COMPACT_ATOMS: atom_id res chain seq x y z
N MET A 1 9.99 -0.58 -17.87
CA MET A 1 9.47 0.65 -18.50
C MET A 1 10.50 1.75 -18.35
N GLY A 2 10.96 2.30 -19.47
CA GLY A 2 11.65 3.60 -19.53
C GLY A 2 13.17 3.59 -19.59
N TRP A 3 13.85 2.47 -19.88
CA TRP A 3 15.32 2.45 -19.91
C TRP A 3 15.87 3.42 -20.96
N ALA A 4 15.28 3.46 -22.16
CA ALA A 4 15.74 4.33 -23.23
C ALA A 4 15.61 5.81 -22.83
N LEU A 5 14.46 6.22 -22.30
CA LEU A 5 14.28 7.59 -21.81
C LEU A 5 15.21 7.95 -20.64
N ASP A 6 15.37 7.05 -19.67
CA ASP A 6 16.20 7.28 -18.47
C ASP A 6 17.71 7.33 -18.79
N ASN A 7 18.18 6.73 -19.89
CA ASN A 7 19.62 6.61 -20.21
C ASN A 7 20.06 7.35 -21.49
N LEU A 8 19.17 7.56 -22.45
CA LEU A 8 19.47 8.24 -23.72
C LEU A 8 18.93 9.67 -23.77
N GLY A 9 17.95 9.99 -22.92
CA GLY A 9 17.25 11.27 -22.91
C GLY A 9 16.22 11.40 -24.04
N GLN A 10 15.31 12.36 -23.87
CA GLN A 10 14.14 12.58 -24.72
C GLN A 10 14.49 12.79 -26.20
N GLN A 11 15.49 13.63 -26.49
CA GLN A 11 15.89 13.97 -27.86
C GLN A 11 16.45 12.75 -28.62
N ARG A 12 17.29 11.94 -27.96
CA ARG A 12 17.89 10.77 -28.60
C ARG A 12 16.88 9.65 -28.82
N CYS A 13 15.91 9.52 -27.91
CA CYS A 13 14.79 8.60 -28.10
C CYS A 13 13.92 9.01 -29.31
N ARG A 14 13.69 10.31 -29.49
CA ARG A 14 13.02 10.85 -30.67
C ARG A 14 13.79 10.51 -31.96
N ASP A 15 15.09 10.78 -32.01
CA ASP A 15 15.91 10.55 -33.20
C ASP A 15 15.96 9.06 -33.60
N ILE A 16 16.11 8.17 -32.61
CA ILE A 16 16.05 6.73 -32.83
C ILE A 16 14.67 6.34 -33.35
N ALA A 17 13.58 6.76 -32.71
CA ALA A 17 12.24 6.41 -33.13
C ALA A 17 11.91 6.91 -34.55
N ALA A 18 12.34 8.13 -34.91
CA ALA A 18 12.17 8.69 -36.25
C ALA A 18 12.89 7.87 -37.32
N SER A 19 13.94 7.12 -36.97
CA SER A 19 14.62 6.21 -37.89
C SER A 19 13.90 4.87 -38.12
N LEU A 20 12.95 4.52 -37.26
CA LEU A 20 12.29 3.20 -37.27
C LEU A 20 11.01 3.17 -38.11
N PHE A 21 10.44 4.34 -38.43
CA PHE A 21 9.23 4.43 -39.25
C PHE A 21 9.16 5.77 -39.98
N ARG A 22 8.37 5.82 -41.04
CA ARG A 22 8.22 7.02 -41.86
C ARG A 22 7.30 8.03 -41.17
N VAL A 23 7.89 9.03 -40.52
CA VAL A 23 7.19 10.16 -39.89
C VAL A 23 6.55 11.05 -40.97
N ARG A 24 5.27 11.43 -40.77
CA ARG A 24 4.48 12.27 -41.70
C ARG A 24 4.11 13.62 -41.12
N GLU A 25 3.90 13.70 -39.80
CA GLU A 25 3.58 14.93 -39.08
C GLU A 25 4.36 14.98 -37.78
N GLU A 26 4.97 16.14 -37.50
CA GLU A 26 5.43 16.52 -36.17
C GLU A 26 4.44 17.54 -35.61
N LEU A 27 3.66 17.15 -34.60
CA LEU A 27 2.71 18.06 -33.98
C LEU A 27 3.48 19.01 -33.05
N GLY A 28 3.58 20.30 -33.42
CA GLY A 28 4.26 21.34 -32.63
C GLY A 28 3.66 21.64 -31.24
N ARG A 29 2.79 20.78 -30.71
CA ARG A 29 2.17 20.87 -29.37
C ARG A 29 2.07 19.53 -28.62
N GLY A 30 2.89 18.53 -28.98
CA GLY A 30 3.00 17.32 -28.19
C GLY A 30 4.26 16.54 -28.54
N ASP A 31 4.84 15.85 -27.56
CA ASP A 31 6.05 15.05 -27.69
C ASP A 31 5.82 13.75 -28.49
N TRP A 32 5.13 13.84 -29.63
CA TRP A 32 4.66 12.72 -30.43
C TRP A 32 5.19 12.78 -31.87
N LEU A 33 5.75 11.66 -32.33
CA LEU A 33 5.99 11.37 -33.74
C LEU A 33 4.82 10.56 -34.30
N ARG A 34 4.26 10.95 -35.46
CA ARG A 34 3.19 10.19 -36.13
C ARG A 34 3.53 9.81 -37.56
N GLY A 35 3.16 8.60 -37.96
CA GLY A 35 3.52 8.04 -39.25
C GLY A 35 2.80 6.72 -39.56
N HIS A 36 3.24 6.07 -40.62
CA HIS A 36 2.77 4.73 -40.97
C HIS A 36 3.31 3.70 -39.96
N CYS A 37 2.53 2.66 -39.71
CA CYS A 37 2.87 1.59 -38.80
C CYS A 37 4.05 0.78 -39.34
N PRO A 38 5.18 0.66 -38.61
CA PRO A 38 6.32 -0.11 -39.07
C PRO A 38 6.21 -1.61 -38.73
N LEU A 39 5.21 -2.01 -37.91
CA LEU A 39 5.11 -3.36 -37.37
C LEU A 39 4.79 -4.41 -38.46
N PRO A 40 5.44 -5.59 -38.42
CA PRO A 40 5.26 -6.63 -39.43
C PRO A 40 3.82 -7.17 -39.44
N GLY A 41 3.28 -7.43 -40.64
CA GLY A 41 1.92 -7.95 -40.82
C GLY A 41 0.81 -6.89 -40.83
N HIS A 42 1.15 -5.59 -40.76
CA HIS A 42 0.19 -4.50 -40.83
C HIS A 42 0.65 -3.41 -41.82
N GLU A 43 -0.04 -3.30 -42.95
CA GLU A 43 0.16 -2.21 -43.93
C GLU A 43 -0.98 -1.19 -43.83
N ASP A 44 -0.67 0.03 -43.41
CA ASP A 44 -1.65 1.11 -43.25
C ASP A 44 -1.58 2.16 -44.37
N LYS A 45 -2.72 2.40 -45.04
CA LYS A 45 -2.84 3.43 -46.10
C LYS A 45 -2.75 4.86 -45.54
N ASN A 46 -3.13 5.06 -44.28
CA ASN A 46 -3.09 6.35 -43.56
C ASN A 46 -2.22 6.23 -42.31
N PRO A 47 -1.53 7.31 -41.86
CA PRO A 47 -0.69 7.28 -40.66
C PRO A 47 -1.47 6.88 -39.40
N SER A 48 -1.26 5.66 -38.92
CA SER A 48 -1.98 5.12 -37.77
C SER A 48 -1.11 4.91 -36.53
N PHE A 49 0.20 5.15 -36.65
CA PHE A 49 1.19 4.85 -35.62
C PHE A 49 1.72 6.12 -34.97
N GLY A 50 1.84 6.10 -33.64
CA GLY A 50 2.39 7.20 -32.86
C GLY A 50 3.43 6.72 -31.84
N TYR A 51 4.48 7.52 -31.65
CA TYR A 51 5.46 7.35 -30.58
C TYR A 51 5.58 8.62 -29.74
N ASP A 52 5.31 8.50 -28.44
CA ASP A 52 5.49 9.52 -27.41
C ASP A 52 6.92 9.45 -26.87
N PHE A 53 7.77 10.40 -27.27
CA PHE A 53 9.16 10.42 -26.85
C PHE A 53 9.35 11.07 -25.45
N ALA A 54 8.33 11.72 -24.87
CA ALA A 54 8.38 12.19 -23.47
C ALA A 54 8.03 11.09 -22.47
N ASN A 55 7.17 10.14 -22.86
CA ASN A 55 6.72 9.05 -22.00
C ASN A 55 7.30 7.68 -22.38
N ASP A 56 8.10 7.59 -23.45
CA ASP A 56 8.70 6.36 -23.98
C ASP A 56 7.65 5.29 -24.29
N LYS A 57 6.66 5.65 -25.12
CA LYS A 57 5.53 4.77 -25.45
C LYS A 57 5.13 4.88 -26.91
N PHE A 58 5.01 3.76 -27.60
CA PHE A 58 4.39 3.69 -28.92
C PHE A 58 2.99 3.07 -28.88
N LYS A 59 2.15 3.44 -29.84
CA LYS A 59 0.83 2.85 -30.04
C LYS A 59 0.41 2.96 -31.51
N CYS A 60 -0.15 1.87 -32.05
CA CYS A 60 -0.93 1.90 -33.30
C CYS A 60 -2.42 2.07 -32.95
N LEU A 61 -3.12 2.95 -33.67
CA LEU A 61 -4.53 3.26 -33.45
C LEU A 61 -5.49 2.41 -34.30
N THR A 62 -4.97 1.55 -35.18
CA THR A 62 -5.79 0.69 -36.04
C THR A 62 -6.11 -0.64 -35.35
N PRO A 63 -7.39 -1.01 -35.19
CA PRO A 63 -7.81 -2.27 -34.56
C PRO A 63 -7.32 -3.55 -35.26
N SER A 64 -6.96 -3.47 -36.55
CA SER A 64 -6.43 -4.60 -37.34
C SER A 64 -4.95 -4.91 -37.06
N CYS A 65 -4.25 -4.07 -36.29
CA CYS A 65 -2.90 -4.37 -35.81
C CYS A 65 -2.99 -5.31 -34.61
N VAL A 66 -3.29 -6.59 -34.88
CA VAL A 66 -3.53 -7.62 -33.85
C VAL A 66 -2.20 -8.20 -33.38
N GLY A 67 -1.94 -8.16 -32.06
CA GLY A 67 -0.77 -8.78 -31.43
C GLY A 67 0.29 -7.82 -30.86
N HIS A 68 0.06 -6.50 -30.93
CA HIS A 68 1.01 -5.49 -30.46
C HIS A 68 0.31 -4.39 -29.63
N ASP A 69 0.06 -4.65 -28.34
CA ASP A 69 -0.68 -3.77 -27.41
C ASP A 69 0.03 -2.46 -26.99
N GLY A 70 1.05 -2.04 -27.75
CA GLY A 70 1.95 -0.94 -27.39
C GLY A 70 3.08 -1.35 -26.45
N GLY A 71 4.12 -0.53 -26.40
CA GLY A 71 5.35 -0.79 -25.64
C GLY A 71 6.27 0.43 -25.60
N ASP A 72 7.48 0.28 -25.07
CA ASP A 72 8.50 1.34 -25.10
C ASP A 72 9.38 1.31 -26.36
N LEU A 73 10.31 2.25 -26.53
CA LEU A 73 11.17 2.31 -27.72
C LEU A 73 11.97 1.03 -27.98
N ILE A 74 12.33 0.33 -26.91
CA ILE A 74 13.09 -0.92 -27.00
C ILE A 74 12.19 -2.04 -27.49
N ASP A 75 10.95 -2.11 -26.97
CA ASP A 75 9.95 -3.05 -27.47
C ASP A 75 9.67 -2.82 -28.97
N LEU A 76 9.54 -1.55 -29.40
CA LEU A 76 9.33 -1.21 -30.82
C LEU A 76 10.49 -1.72 -31.68
N TRP A 77 11.72 -1.40 -31.27
CA TRP A 77 12.91 -1.82 -32.00
C TRP A 77 13.04 -3.34 -32.06
N ALA A 78 12.82 -4.03 -30.94
CA ALA A 78 12.88 -5.49 -30.86
C ALA A 78 11.87 -6.16 -31.81
N LEU A 79 10.64 -5.66 -31.86
CA LEU A 79 9.60 -6.15 -32.77
C LEU A 79 10.00 -6.01 -34.25
N LEU A 80 10.60 -4.87 -34.63
CA LEU A 80 11.06 -4.64 -36.00
C LEU A 80 12.27 -5.51 -36.38
N GLN A 81 13.05 -5.96 -35.40
CA GLN A 81 14.16 -6.88 -35.61
C GLN A 81 13.76 -8.35 -35.49
N GLY A 82 12.48 -8.66 -35.20
CA GLY A 82 12.01 -10.04 -34.98
C GLY A 82 12.62 -10.71 -33.75
N LEU A 83 13.03 -9.92 -32.74
CA LEU A 83 13.66 -10.40 -31.52
C LEU A 83 12.66 -10.50 -30.37
N ASP A 84 12.83 -11.50 -29.49
CA ASP A 84 12.11 -11.53 -28.22
C ASP A 84 12.54 -10.36 -27.30
N LYS A 85 11.75 -10.06 -26.26
CA LYS A 85 11.98 -8.91 -25.38
C LYS A 85 13.36 -8.92 -24.71
N LYS A 86 13.89 -10.09 -24.34
CA LYS A 86 15.18 -10.20 -23.61
C LYS A 86 16.35 -10.04 -24.58
N ALA A 87 16.28 -10.65 -25.76
CA ALA A 87 17.25 -10.51 -26.84
C ALA A 87 17.26 -9.08 -27.41
N GLY A 88 16.08 -8.51 -27.65
CA GLY A 88 15.87 -7.14 -28.10
C GLY A 88 16.46 -6.11 -27.15
N PHE A 89 16.23 -6.25 -25.83
CA PHE A 89 16.81 -5.37 -24.83
C PHE A 89 18.35 -5.42 -24.79
N LYS A 90 18.95 -6.61 -24.88
CA LYS A 90 20.42 -6.76 -24.92
C LYS A 90 21.01 -6.13 -26.19
N ALA A 91 20.39 -6.40 -27.34
CA ALA A 91 20.87 -5.90 -28.64
C ALA A 91 20.65 -4.38 -28.82
N PHE A 92 19.53 -3.84 -28.33
CA PHE A 92 19.27 -2.40 -28.32
C PHE A 92 20.31 -1.65 -27.49
N LYS A 93 20.63 -2.16 -26.29
CA LYS A 93 21.67 -1.56 -25.44
C LYS A 93 23.06 -1.65 -26.05
N ALA A 94 23.39 -2.77 -26.70
CA ALA A 94 24.65 -2.89 -27.43
C ALA A 94 24.73 -1.91 -28.61
N ARG A 95 23.61 -1.65 -29.29
CA ARG A 95 23.54 -0.79 -30.47
C ARG A 95 23.48 0.71 -30.16
N PHE A 96 22.73 1.09 -29.13
CA PHE A 96 22.43 2.50 -28.83
C PHE A 96 22.86 2.95 -27.43
N GLY A 97 23.19 2.02 -26.54
CA GLY A 97 23.58 2.29 -25.16
C GLY A 97 25.02 2.75 -24.97
N SER A 98 25.88 2.55 -25.98
CA SER A 98 27.25 3.06 -26.00
C SER A 98 27.30 4.32 -26.85
N GLY A 99 27.29 5.47 -26.19
CA GLY A 99 27.56 6.73 -26.87
C GLY A 99 27.30 7.95 -26.00
N GLY A 100 28.02 8.09 -24.91
CA GLY A 100 28.89 9.27 -24.82
C GLY A 100 30.19 8.92 -25.53
N GLY A 101 30.36 9.37 -26.78
CA GLY A 101 31.63 9.38 -27.52
C GLY A 101 31.96 8.17 -28.43
N ALA A 102 31.99 8.44 -29.75
CA ALA A 102 32.79 7.85 -30.85
C ALA A 102 33.00 6.31 -31.02
N GLU A 103 32.60 5.85 -32.21
CA GLU A 103 33.08 4.75 -33.10
C GLU A 103 33.85 3.50 -32.57
N GLY A 104 33.40 2.32 -33.06
CA GLY A 104 34.25 1.13 -33.32
C GLY A 104 33.86 -0.18 -32.60
N GLY A 105 33.31 -1.17 -33.31
CA GLY A 105 33.15 -2.56 -32.83
C GLY A 105 34.38 -3.44 -33.11
N PRO A 106 34.30 -4.80 -33.14
CA PRO A 106 33.40 -5.74 -32.47
C PRO A 106 34.13 -6.95 -31.80
N GLY A 107 33.43 -7.78 -31.00
CA GLY A 107 33.88 -9.12 -30.58
C GLY A 107 33.13 -9.66 -29.34
N ARG A 108 32.08 -10.49 -29.51
CA ARG A 108 32.07 -11.96 -29.49
C ARG A 108 32.23 -12.60 -28.09
N ASP A 109 31.10 -13.08 -27.56
CA ASP A 109 30.77 -14.50 -27.33
C ASP A 109 30.01 -14.80 -26.01
N HIS A 110 28.92 -15.55 -26.19
CA HIS A 110 28.03 -16.18 -25.21
C HIS A 110 28.72 -17.41 -24.55
N PRO A 111 28.30 -17.97 -23.38
CA PRO A 111 26.93 -18.43 -23.06
C PRO A 111 26.56 -18.21 -21.56
N SER A 112 25.46 -18.60 -20.91
CA SER A 112 24.43 -19.64 -21.06
C SER A 112 23.23 -19.32 -20.13
N HIS A 113 22.06 -19.87 -20.50
CA HIS A 113 20.85 -20.26 -19.76
C HIS A 113 20.53 -19.80 -18.32
N GLY A 114 19.23 -19.56 -18.09
CA GLY A 114 18.61 -19.62 -16.77
C GLY A 114 17.40 -18.72 -16.66
N ASP A 115 16.22 -19.30 -16.84
CA ASP A 115 14.91 -18.65 -16.80
C ASP A 115 14.42 -18.47 -15.35
N THR A 116 13.70 -17.38 -15.09
CA THR A 116 12.63 -17.23 -14.09
C THR A 116 12.21 -15.76 -14.06
N GLY A 117 11.11 -15.49 -14.77
CA GLY A 117 10.46 -14.19 -14.82
C GLY A 117 9.87 -13.78 -13.47
N ALA A 118 10.35 -12.64 -12.97
CA ALA A 118 9.62 -11.80 -12.03
C ALA A 118 9.17 -10.55 -12.80
N THR A 119 7.86 -10.45 -13.03
CA THR A 119 7.19 -9.27 -13.56
C THR A 119 7.31 -8.12 -12.57
N ARG A 120 8.25 -7.20 -12.81
CA ARG A 120 8.38 -5.93 -12.09
C ARG A 120 7.31 -4.95 -12.57
N ALA A 121 6.29 -4.75 -11.74
CA ALA A 121 5.53 -3.51 -11.67
C ALA A 121 6.48 -2.37 -11.29
N GLY A 122 6.78 -1.49 -12.26
CA GLY A 122 7.52 -0.27 -12.02
C GLY A 122 6.59 0.83 -11.51
N GLY A 123 6.66 1.14 -10.22
CA GLY A 123 6.15 2.39 -9.66
C GLY A 123 7.30 3.40 -9.55
N LYS A 124 7.29 4.44 -10.39
CA LYS A 124 8.12 5.64 -10.17
C LYS A 124 7.43 6.47 -9.08
N GLY A 125 8.17 6.78 -8.02
CA GLY A 125 7.73 7.64 -6.94
C GLY A 125 7.73 9.11 -7.36
N GLN A 126 6.60 9.77 -7.12
CA GLN A 126 6.58 11.05 -6.42
C GLN A 126 5.70 10.81 -5.20
N GLY A 127 6.13 11.25 -4.01
CA GLY A 127 5.32 11.11 -2.80
C GLY A 127 3.99 11.84 -2.97
N GLU A 128 2.93 11.12 -3.33
CA GLU A 128 1.59 11.70 -3.35
C GLU A 128 1.21 12.04 -1.91
N LYS A 129 0.97 13.32 -1.67
CA LYS A 129 0.41 13.79 -0.40
C LYS A 129 -0.91 13.05 -0.13
N PRO A 130 -1.16 12.59 1.11
CA PRO A 130 -2.37 11.87 1.42
C PRO A 130 -3.61 12.71 1.09
N LYS A 131 -4.59 12.09 0.40
CA LYS A 131 -5.84 12.71 -0.03
C LYS A 131 -6.95 12.32 0.94
N ARG A 132 -7.75 13.29 1.40
CA ARG A 132 -8.96 13.04 2.20
C ARG A 132 -10.14 13.90 1.76
N PRO A 133 -11.40 13.46 1.94
CA PRO A 133 -12.55 14.33 1.74
C PRO A 133 -12.57 15.47 2.77
N ALA A 134 -13.12 16.62 2.38
CA ALA A 134 -13.45 17.70 3.31
C ALA A 134 -14.45 17.22 4.37
N ARG A 135 -14.26 17.65 5.62
CA ARG A 135 -15.20 17.39 6.73
C ARG A 135 -16.42 18.31 6.62
N PRO A 136 -17.57 17.98 7.24
CA PRO A 136 -18.79 18.80 7.16
C PRO A 136 -18.63 20.26 7.62
N ASP A 137 -17.66 20.53 8.48
CA ASP A 137 -17.32 21.84 9.04
C ASP A 137 -16.19 22.56 8.26
N GLU A 138 -15.63 21.93 7.23
CA GLU A 138 -14.59 22.51 6.38
C GLU A 138 -15.21 23.16 5.13
N PHE A 139 -14.98 24.47 4.99
CA PHE A 139 -15.44 25.27 3.85
C PHE A 139 -14.25 25.81 3.04
N ILE A 140 -14.51 26.17 1.79
CA ILE A 140 -13.57 26.96 0.98
C ILE A 140 -13.65 28.41 1.45
N ALA A 141 -12.50 29.03 1.68
CA ALA A 141 -12.42 30.42 2.13
C ALA A 141 -13.03 31.38 1.08
N SER A 142 -13.78 32.39 1.52
CA SER A 142 -14.42 33.36 0.62
C SER A 142 -13.40 34.11 -0.23
N GLU A 143 -12.21 34.34 0.33
CA GLU A 143 -11.07 34.96 -0.33
C GLU A 143 -10.59 34.15 -1.53
N THR A 144 -10.58 32.81 -1.42
CA THR A 144 -10.23 31.91 -2.54
C THR A 144 -11.17 32.11 -3.72
N TRP A 145 -12.47 32.31 -3.46
CA TRP A 145 -13.45 32.59 -4.50
C TRP A 145 -13.31 33.98 -5.08
N ASN A 146 -13.14 34.99 -4.22
CA ASN A 146 -13.03 36.38 -4.63
C ASN A 146 -11.74 36.68 -5.41
N ALA A 147 -10.71 35.84 -5.25
CA ALA A 147 -9.48 35.92 -6.03
C ALA A 147 -9.63 35.42 -7.48
N LEU A 148 -10.70 34.69 -7.80
CA LEU A 148 -10.94 34.23 -9.17
C LEU A 148 -11.47 35.40 -10.03
N PRO A 149 -10.88 35.67 -11.20
CA PRO A 149 -11.32 36.75 -12.07
C PRO A 149 -12.74 36.52 -12.59
N GLU A 150 -13.43 37.61 -12.92
CA GLU A 150 -14.72 37.53 -13.60
C GLU A 150 -14.55 36.91 -15.00
N LEU A 151 -15.64 36.37 -15.55
CA LEU A 151 -15.64 35.90 -16.93
C LEU A 151 -15.53 37.10 -17.88
N ASP A 152 -14.59 37.04 -18.82
CA ASP A 152 -14.44 38.07 -19.84
C ASP A 152 -15.56 37.99 -20.91
N GLU A 153 -15.66 39.03 -21.74
CA GLU A 153 -16.69 39.14 -22.76
C GLU A 153 -16.66 37.98 -23.78
N ALA A 154 -15.48 37.43 -24.07
CA ALA A 154 -15.33 36.27 -24.95
C ALA A 154 -15.96 35.01 -24.33
N TRP A 155 -15.74 34.79 -23.03
CA TRP A 155 -16.38 33.71 -22.28
C TRP A 155 -17.89 33.90 -22.18
N LEU A 156 -18.36 35.12 -21.90
CA LEU A 156 -19.79 35.42 -21.84
C LEU A 156 -20.48 35.09 -23.17
N GLN A 157 -19.95 35.58 -24.30
CA GLN A 157 -20.49 35.28 -25.62
C GLN A 157 -20.49 33.79 -25.93
N LYS A 158 -19.41 33.08 -25.56
CA LYS A 158 -19.30 31.64 -25.75
C LYS A 158 -20.33 30.85 -24.94
N LEU A 159 -20.59 31.25 -23.69
CA LEU A 159 -21.55 30.57 -22.82
C LEU A 159 -23.00 30.84 -23.23
N VAL A 160 -23.31 32.08 -23.63
CA VAL A 160 -24.62 32.42 -24.22
C VAL A 160 -24.83 31.59 -25.49
N ALA A 161 -23.89 31.62 -26.43
CA ALA A 161 -24.07 30.99 -27.73
C ALA A 161 -24.05 29.45 -27.70
N ARG A 162 -23.19 28.84 -26.86
CA ARG A 162 -23.02 27.37 -26.86
C ARG A 162 -23.76 26.65 -25.74
N ARG A 163 -24.12 27.35 -24.66
CA ARG A 163 -24.80 26.75 -23.51
C ARG A 163 -26.14 27.39 -23.16
N GLY A 164 -26.53 28.46 -23.85
CA GLY A 164 -27.80 29.15 -23.59
C GLY A 164 -27.84 29.83 -22.22
N TRP A 165 -26.68 30.12 -21.62
CA TRP A 165 -26.64 30.76 -20.30
C TRP A 165 -26.79 32.27 -20.43
N SER A 166 -27.83 32.83 -19.83
CA SER A 166 -28.10 34.27 -19.83
C SER A 166 -27.06 35.02 -18.98
N ARG A 167 -26.80 36.29 -19.31
CA ARG A 167 -25.84 37.11 -18.54
C ARG A 167 -26.32 37.31 -17.10
N GLU A 168 -27.61 37.43 -16.92
CA GLU A 168 -28.31 37.60 -15.65
C GLU A 168 -28.08 36.39 -14.74
N VAL A 169 -28.18 35.16 -15.27
CA VAL A 169 -27.90 33.94 -14.49
C VAL A 169 -26.41 33.80 -14.20
N ILE A 170 -25.54 34.09 -15.18
CA ILE A 170 -24.09 34.07 -14.97
C ILE A 170 -23.69 35.00 -13.82
N GLN A 171 -24.24 36.22 -13.79
CA GLN A 171 -23.99 37.22 -12.76
C GLN A 171 -24.62 36.87 -11.41
N SER A 172 -25.88 36.42 -11.39
CA SER A 172 -26.59 36.10 -10.14
C SER A 172 -26.02 34.88 -9.42
N ILE A 173 -25.59 33.85 -10.15
CA ILE A 173 -24.84 32.71 -9.58
C ILE A 173 -23.40 33.14 -9.24
N GLY A 174 -22.88 34.15 -9.95
CA GLY A 174 -21.57 34.75 -9.72
C GLY A 174 -20.42 33.98 -10.36
N LEU A 175 -20.64 33.33 -11.52
CA LEU A 175 -19.62 32.48 -12.16
C LEU A 175 -18.30 33.24 -12.39
N ARG A 176 -17.17 32.54 -12.19
CA ARG A 176 -15.82 33.09 -12.32
C ARG A 176 -14.99 32.29 -13.32
N LEU A 177 -13.87 32.85 -13.74
CA LEU A 177 -12.87 32.18 -14.55
C LEU A 177 -11.81 31.54 -13.65
N TRP A 178 -11.55 30.24 -13.82
CA TRP A 178 -10.43 29.55 -13.19
C TRP A 178 -9.38 29.22 -14.25
N ARG A 179 -8.11 29.44 -13.92
CA ARG A 179 -6.97 29.15 -14.79
C ARG A 179 -5.98 28.23 -14.07
N HIS A 180 -5.64 27.11 -14.68
CA HIS A 180 -4.67 26.17 -14.10
C HIS A 180 -3.27 26.77 -14.14
N ALA A 181 -2.59 26.80 -12.99
CA ALA A 181 -1.32 27.51 -12.83
C ALA A 181 -0.19 27.02 -13.77
N THR A 182 -0.16 25.72 -14.07
CA THR A 182 0.94 25.12 -14.85
C THR A 182 0.61 24.94 -16.33
N THR A 183 -0.63 24.56 -16.64
CA THR A 183 -1.04 24.23 -18.02
C THR A 183 -1.72 25.39 -18.74
N GLY A 184 -2.08 26.44 -18.02
CA GLY A 184 -2.86 27.57 -18.56
C GLY A 184 -4.30 27.23 -18.92
N GLU A 185 -4.77 25.99 -18.65
CA GLU A 185 -6.14 25.56 -18.96
C GLU A 185 -7.17 26.45 -18.25
N GLU A 186 -8.10 27.00 -19.00
CA GLU A 186 -9.19 27.83 -18.51
C GLU A 186 -10.48 27.01 -18.34
N ARG A 187 -11.15 27.19 -17.20
CA ARG A 187 -12.45 26.58 -16.90
C ARG A 187 -13.38 27.60 -16.28
N VAL A 188 -14.69 27.41 -16.49
CA VAL A 188 -15.71 28.15 -15.77
C VAL A 188 -15.83 27.59 -14.36
N ALA A 189 -15.65 28.43 -13.36
CA ALA A 189 -15.81 28.09 -11.97
C ALA A 189 -17.26 28.35 -11.53
N ILE A 190 -17.93 27.31 -11.06
CA ILE A 190 -19.32 27.34 -10.58
C ILE A 190 -19.29 27.18 -9.05
N PRO A 191 -19.81 28.15 -8.27
CA PRO A 191 -19.79 28.07 -6.82
C PRO A 191 -20.92 27.17 -6.29
N VAL A 192 -20.59 26.21 -5.46
CA VAL A 192 -21.57 25.37 -4.75
C VAL A 192 -21.62 25.82 -3.31
N ARG A 193 -22.75 26.38 -2.90
CA ARG A 193 -22.95 26.96 -1.57
C ARG A 193 -23.99 26.18 -0.77
N ASP A 194 -23.88 26.24 0.55
CA ASP A 194 -24.94 25.75 1.44
C ASP A 194 -26.09 26.77 1.56
N GLY A 195 -27.13 26.42 2.34
CA GLY A 195 -28.25 27.32 2.61
C GLY A 195 -27.88 28.59 3.39
N LEU A 196 -26.69 28.66 3.99
CA LEU A 196 -26.18 29.86 4.68
C LEU A 196 -25.25 30.69 3.78
N GLY A 197 -25.05 30.30 2.52
CA GLY A 197 -24.18 30.98 1.57
C GLY A 197 -22.69 30.62 1.67
N ARG A 198 -22.32 29.69 2.55
CA ARG A 198 -20.92 29.24 2.74
C ARG A 198 -20.50 28.37 1.56
N LEU A 199 -19.27 28.56 1.08
CA LEU A 199 -18.76 27.88 -0.11
C LEU A 199 -18.29 26.45 0.22
N LEU A 200 -19.02 25.47 -0.28
CA LEU A 200 -18.77 24.04 -0.06
C LEU A 200 -17.85 23.44 -1.12
N ASN A 201 -17.96 23.89 -2.36
CA ASN A 201 -17.15 23.40 -3.48
C ASN A 201 -17.09 24.47 -4.60
N ILE A 202 -16.07 24.36 -5.45
CA ILE A 202 -15.98 25.07 -6.73
C ILE A 202 -15.92 24.01 -7.83
N ARG A 203 -16.95 23.97 -8.69
CA ARG A 203 -17.04 23.04 -9.81
C ARG A 203 -16.42 23.69 -11.04
N LYS A 204 -15.33 23.11 -11.54
CA LYS A 204 -14.55 23.62 -12.68
C LYS A 204 -15.02 22.96 -13.96
N TYR A 205 -15.86 23.67 -14.70
CA TYR A 205 -16.49 23.21 -15.93
C TYR A 205 -15.67 23.61 -17.17
N LEU A 206 -15.45 22.64 -18.06
CA LEU A 206 -14.84 22.85 -19.37
C LEU A 206 -15.85 22.45 -20.47
N PRO A 207 -16.39 23.40 -21.26
CA PRO A 207 -17.34 23.06 -22.32
C PRO A 207 -16.68 22.36 -23.50
N GLY A 208 -17.36 21.35 -24.06
CA GLY A 208 -16.96 20.69 -25.31
C GLY A 208 -15.92 19.56 -25.19
N VAL A 209 -15.65 19.08 -23.98
CA VAL A 209 -14.82 17.89 -23.72
C VAL A 209 -15.67 16.72 -23.20
N GLY A 210 -15.21 15.48 -23.39
CA GLY A 210 -15.93 14.28 -22.93
C GLY A 210 -16.15 14.22 -21.41
N GLU A 211 -17.13 13.44 -20.97
CA GLU A 211 -17.67 13.42 -19.60
C GLU A 211 -16.62 13.42 -18.48
N GLY A 212 -15.58 12.59 -18.57
CA GLY A 212 -14.55 12.47 -17.53
C GLY A 212 -13.62 13.68 -17.38
N GLN A 213 -13.64 14.63 -18.32
CA GLN A 213 -12.87 15.88 -18.26
C GLN A 213 -13.77 17.12 -18.15
N LYS A 214 -15.09 16.95 -18.29
CA LYS A 214 -16.09 18.02 -18.38
C LYS A 214 -16.21 18.82 -17.08
N ILE A 215 -16.25 18.16 -15.92
CA ILE A 215 -16.35 18.82 -14.61
C ILE A 215 -15.33 18.25 -13.62
N LYS A 216 -14.61 19.13 -12.91
CA LYS A 216 -13.67 18.77 -11.84
C LYS A 216 -14.00 19.52 -10.56
N SER A 217 -14.02 18.83 -9.42
CA SER A 217 -14.19 19.47 -8.11
C SER A 217 -12.94 20.22 -7.67
N TRP A 218 -13.12 21.17 -6.75
CA TRP A 218 -12.05 21.87 -6.08
C TRP A 218 -11.29 20.97 -5.10
N TRP A 219 -10.02 21.24 -4.93
CA TRP A 219 -9.19 20.64 -3.89
C TRP A 219 -8.20 21.68 -3.42
N GLU A 220 -7.77 21.55 -2.17
CA GLU A 220 -6.77 22.42 -1.55
C GLU A 220 -5.75 21.58 -0.82
N GLU A 221 -4.52 22.07 -0.73
CA GLU A 221 -3.56 21.49 0.18
C GLU A 221 -3.70 22.16 1.56
N ARG A 222 -3.92 21.37 2.61
CA ARG A 222 -4.01 21.83 4.00
C ARG A 222 -3.17 20.93 4.89
N SER A 223 -2.22 21.53 5.61
CA SER A 223 -1.37 20.83 6.60
C SER A 223 -0.64 19.60 6.04
N GLY A 224 -0.21 19.64 4.77
CA GLY A 224 0.48 18.53 4.10
C GLY A 224 -0.42 17.45 3.50
N GLU A 225 -1.75 17.63 3.57
CA GLU A 225 -2.76 16.75 2.96
C GLU A 225 -3.50 17.45 1.81
N ILE A 226 -3.98 16.68 0.83
CA ILE A 226 -4.90 17.18 -0.21
C ILE A 226 -6.34 16.97 0.28
N VAL A 227 -7.04 18.06 0.53
CA VAL A 227 -8.46 18.07 0.93
C VAL A 227 -9.34 18.19 -0.31
N LEU A 228 -10.20 17.20 -0.52
CA LEU A 228 -11.10 17.10 -1.67
C LEU A 228 -12.51 17.61 -1.31
N PHE A 229 -12.97 18.68 -1.96
CA PHE A 229 -14.29 19.28 -1.72
C PHE A 229 -15.40 18.65 -2.59
N GLY A 230 -15.28 17.36 -2.91
CA GLY A 230 -16.13 16.68 -3.91
C GLY A 230 -17.47 16.12 -3.43
N GLN A 231 -17.92 16.44 -2.21
CA GLN A 231 -19.18 15.89 -1.69
C GLN A 231 -20.39 16.40 -2.48
N ALA A 232 -21.34 15.50 -2.76
CA ALA A 232 -22.56 15.82 -3.49
C ALA A 232 -23.45 16.81 -2.71
N GLN A 233 -23.93 17.84 -3.41
CA GLN A 233 -24.78 18.92 -2.88
C GLN A 233 -25.87 19.25 -3.90
N LEU A 234 -26.96 19.87 -3.41
CA LEU A 234 -27.95 20.51 -4.29
C LEU A 234 -27.40 21.84 -4.80
N PHE A 235 -27.56 22.08 -6.09
CA PHE A 235 -27.18 23.32 -6.75
C PHE A 235 -28.29 23.81 -7.68
N PRO A 236 -28.75 25.06 -7.56
CA PRO A 236 -28.58 25.98 -6.43
C PRO A 236 -29.15 25.43 -5.10
N PRO A 237 -28.76 25.96 -3.93
CA PRO A 237 -29.25 25.48 -2.64
C PRO A 237 -30.76 25.75 -2.45
N PRO A 238 -31.50 24.93 -1.67
CA PRO A 238 -32.97 25.01 -1.56
C PRO A 238 -33.56 26.38 -1.22
N ARG A 239 -32.84 27.22 -0.49
CA ARG A 239 -33.30 28.57 -0.13
C ARG A 239 -33.48 29.50 -1.33
N SER A 240 -32.91 29.18 -2.49
CA SER A 240 -33.08 29.98 -3.70
C SER A 240 -34.27 29.53 -4.56
N TRP A 241 -35.05 28.53 -4.12
CA TRP A 241 -36.20 28.02 -4.89
C TRP A 241 -37.43 28.87 -4.60
N LEU A 242 -37.97 29.52 -5.63
CA LEU A 242 -39.01 30.56 -5.50
C LEU A 242 -40.43 30.08 -5.82
N ALA A 243 -40.59 28.92 -6.46
CA ALA A 243 -41.87 28.45 -7.01
C ALA A 243 -42.24 27.03 -6.55
N ASP A 244 -43.54 26.71 -6.64
CA ASP A 244 -44.10 25.39 -6.30
C ASP A 244 -43.66 24.28 -7.25
N THR A 245 -43.31 24.65 -8.48
CA THR A 245 -42.75 23.72 -9.48
C THR A 245 -41.23 23.82 -9.47
N LEU A 246 -40.55 22.69 -9.34
CA LEU A 246 -39.09 22.56 -9.36
C LEU A 246 -38.64 21.67 -10.52
N TRP A 247 -37.69 22.16 -11.32
CA TRP A 247 -37.08 21.39 -12.41
C TRP A 247 -35.77 20.76 -11.95
N LEU A 248 -35.65 19.44 -12.07
CA LEU A 248 -34.42 18.72 -11.74
C LEU A 248 -33.66 18.33 -13.00
N CYS A 249 -32.47 18.90 -13.17
CA CYS A 249 -31.56 18.62 -14.28
C CYS A 249 -30.47 17.61 -13.85
N GLU A 250 -29.91 16.89 -14.81
CA GLU A 250 -28.87 15.87 -14.54
C GLU A 250 -27.55 16.46 -14.03
N GLY A 251 -27.14 17.63 -14.54
CA GLY A 251 -25.90 18.29 -14.15
C GLY A 251 -26.00 19.81 -14.01
N GLU A 252 -24.94 20.40 -13.47
CA GLU A 252 -24.85 21.85 -13.25
C GLU A 252 -25.00 22.67 -14.54
N PRO A 253 -24.42 22.24 -15.68
CA PRO A 253 -24.58 22.99 -16.92
C PRO A 253 -26.03 23.11 -17.42
N ASP A 254 -26.82 22.06 -17.27
CA ASP A 254 -28.22 22.03 -17.71
C ASP A 254 -29.13 22.75 -16.71
N CYS A 255 -28.80 22.67 -15.43
CA CYS A 255 -29.44 23.51 -14.41
C CYS A 255 -29.24 25.01 -14.70
N LEU A 256 -28.04 25.44 -15.10
CA LEU A 256 -27.78 26.83 -15.49
C LEU A 256 -28.52 27.24 -16.76
N CYS A 257 -28.70 26.31 -17.71
CA CYS A 257 -29.51 26.52 -18.90
C CYS A 257 -30.99 26.71 -18.53
N ALA A 258 -31.54 25.83 -17.68
CA ALA A 258 -32.91 25.92 -17.19
C ALA A 258 -33.18 27.24 -16.44
N LEU A 259 -32.28 27.63 -15.52
CA LEU A 259 -32.36 28.93 -14.83
C LEU A 259 -32.37 30.10 -15.83
N SER A 260 -31.62 29.98 -16.93
CA SER A 260 -31.54 31.02 -17.97
C SER A 260 -32.80 31.13 -18.82
N LEU A 261 -33.62 30.09 -18.85
CA LEU A 261 -34.98 30.13 -19.39
C LEU A 261 -35.99 30.74 -18.41
N GLY A 262 -35.57 31.08 -17.19
CA GLY A 262 -36.45 31.58 -16.12
C GLY A 262 -37.10 30.48 -15.28
N LEU A 263 -36.67 29.23 -15.40
CA LEU A 263 -37.22 28.13 -14.59
C LEU A 263 -36.64 28.11 -13.18
N ASN A 264 -37.47 27.69 -12.22
CA ASN A 264 -37.01 27.30 -10.89
C ASN A 264 -36.35 25.91 -10.98
N ALA A 265 -35.03 25.85 -11.12
CA ALA A 265 -34.29 24.62 -11.41
C ALA A 265 -33.20 24.30 -10.39
N ALA A 266 -32.90 23.00 -10.24
CA ALA A 266 -31.82 22.48 -9.40
C ALA A 266 -31.21 21.19 -10.00
N THR A 267 -30.05 20.79 -9.47
CA THR A 267 -29.37 19.54 -9.79
C THR A 267 -28.60 19.01 -8.56
N VAL A 268 -28.07 17.78 -8.67
CA VAL A 268 -27.17 17.16 -7.70
C VAL A 268 -25.76 17.08 -8.28
N THR A 269 -24.80 17.75 -7.66
CA THR A 269 -23.41 17.88 -8.16
C THR A 269 -22.60 16.56 -8.19
N GLY A 270 -23.12 15.48 -7.60
CA GLY A 270 -22.52 14.15 -7.58
C GLY A 270 -23.24 13.08 -8.42
N GLY A 271 -24.23 13.47 -9.23
CA GLY A 271 -25.05 12.56 -10.02
C GLY A 271 -26.10 11.78 -9.23
N ALA A 272 -27.01 11.11 -9.94
CA ALA A 272 -28.21 10.46 -9.38
C ALA A 272 -27.95 9.34 -8.35
N GLY A 273 -26.73 8.78 -8.32
CA GLY A 273 -26.33 7.73 -7.39
C GLY A 273 -26.13 8.20 -5.94
N ASN A 274 -25.93 9.51 -5.71
CA ASN A 274 -25.52 10.06 -4.42
C ASN A 274 -26.63 10.86 -3.70
N TRP A 275 -27.89 10.40 -3.82
CA TRP A 275 -29.06 11.09 -3.24
C TRP A 275 -29.10 11.02 -1.71
N LYS A 276 -29.35 12.15 -1.03
CA LYS A 276 -29.49 12.22 0.44
C LYS A 276 -30.96 12.32 0.85
N PRO A 277 -31.42 11.60 1.90
CA PRO A 277 -32.81 11.67 2.36
C PRO A 277 -33.32 13.08 2.66
N ALA A 278 -32.48 13.94 3.27
CA ALA A 278 -32.81 15.34 3.56
C ALA A 278 -33.15 16.17 2.31
N TRP A 279 -32.76 15.74 1.10
CA TRP A 279 -33.12 16.41 -0.14
C TRP A 279 -34.56 16.10 -0.58
N THR A 280 -35.06 14.93 -0.24
CA THR A 280 -36.48 14.58 -0.44
C THR A 280 -37.36 15.46 0.45
N GLU A 281 -36.96 15.68 1.70
CA GLU A 281 -37.70 16.51 2.67
C GLU A 281 -37.86 17.96 2.20
N VAL A 282 -36.80 18.57 1.66
CA VAL A 282 -36.88 19.96 1.17
C VAL A 282 -37.70 20.10 -0.12
N MET A 283 -37.95 19.00 -0.83
CA MET A 283 -38.82 18.96 -2.02
C MET A 283 -40.27 18.60 -1.66
N ALA A 284 -40.56 18.31 -0.39
CA ALA A 284 -41.88 17.85 0.02
C ALA A 284 -42.98 18.85 -0.37
N GLY A 285 -44.11 18.32 -0.86
CA GLY A 285 -45.27 19.09 -1.29
C GLY A 285 -45.11 19.92 -2.58
N ARG A 286 -43.96 19.85 -3.28
CA ARG A 286 -43.74 20.54 -4.56
C ARG A 286 -44.08 19.66 -5.75
N ARG A 287 -44.33 20.28 -6.91
CA ARG A 287 -44.35 19.57 -8.20
C ARG A 287 -42.93 19.50 -8.76
N VAL A 288 -42.45 18.32 -9.10
CA VAL A 288 -41.08 18.12 -9.56
C VAL A 288 -41.06 17.57 -10.98
N ILE A 289 -40.36 18.24 -11.89
CA ILE A 289 -40.21 17.83 -13.29
C ILE A 289 -38.74 17.47 -13.54
N LEU A 290 -38.47 16.24 -13.95
CA LEU A 290 -37.11 15.77 -14.24
C LEU A 290 -36.80 15.94 -15.74
N ALA A 291 -35.71 16.66 -16.01
CA ALA A 291 -35.17 16.93 -17.34
C ALA A 291 -33.73 16.41 -17.42
N TYR A 292 -33.57 15.08 -17.39
CA TYR A 292 -32.28 14.40 -17.50
C TYR A 292 -31.95 14.08 -18.95
N ASP A 293 -30.72 13.66 -19.25
CA ASP A 293 -30.24 13.52 -20.63
C ASP A 293 -31.11 12.57 -21.46
N ALA A 294 -31.18 12.82 -22.76
CA ALA A 294 -31.91 12.01 -23.75
C ALA A 294 -31.11 10.74 -24.11
N ASP A 295 -30.74 9.96 -23.10
CA ASP A 295 -30.12 8.64 -23.25
C ASP A 295 -30.63 7.65 -22.20
N GLN A 296 -30.29 6.37 -22.37
CA GLN A 296 -30.76 5.31 -21.47
C GLN A 296 -30.25 5.49 -20.03
N ALA A 297 -29.06 6.08 -19.84
CA ALA A 297 -28.46 6.27 -18.53
C ALA A 297 -29.14 7.41 -17.77
N GLY A 298 -29.32 8.56 -18.41
CA GLY A 298 -30.02 9.73 -17.89
C GLY A 298 -31.47 9.42 -17.57
N GLN A 299 -32.20 8.78 -18.48
CA GLN A 299 -33.60 8.37 -18.25
C GLN A 299 -33.75 7.34 -17.12
N LYS A 300 -32.81 6.40 -17.00
CA LYS A 300 -32.77 5.47 -15.86
C LYS A 300 -32.47 6.20 -14.55
N GLY A 301 -31.60 7.21 -14.58
CA GLY A 301 -31.32 8.09 -13.45
C GLY A 301 -32.55 8.88 -13.01
N ALA A 302 -33.26 9.48 -13.95
CA ALA A 302 -34.50 10.22 -13.71
C ALA A 302 -35.56 9.32 -13.06
N ARG A 303 -35.82 8.12 -13.60
CA ARG A 303 -36.79 7.18 -13.02
C ARG A 303 -36.48 6.83 -11.56
N LYS A 304 -35.21 6.58 -11.24
CA LYS A 304 -34.78 6.28 -9.87
C LYS A 304 -35.04 7.45 -8.91
N ILE A 305 -34.71 8.68 -9.32
CA ILE A 305 -34.96 9.86 -8.49
C ILE A 305 -36.46 10.14 -8.37
N ALA A 306 -37.19 10.04 -9.48
CA ALA A 306 -38.63 10.26 -9.51
C ALA A 306 -39.36 9.31 -8.55
N GLN A 307 -39.05 8.02 -8.61
CA GLN A 307 -39.59 7.03 -7.68
C GLN A 307 -39.27 7.38 -6.22
N ARG A 308 -38.04 7.81 -5.91
CA ARG A 308 -37.59 8.19 -4.55
C ARG A 308 -38.30 9.40 -3.97
N ILE A 309 -38.78 10.33 -4.79
CA ILE A 309 -39.41 11.56 -4.32
C ILE A 309 -40.93 11.58 -4.52
N ALA A 310 -41.50 10.68 -5.33
CA ALA A 310 -42.93 10.62 -5.64
C ALA A 310 -43.83 10.55 -4.39
N GLY A 311 -43.42 9.80 -3.35
CA GLY A 311 -44.20 9.69 -2.12
C GLY A 311 -44.17 10.92 -1.20
N ALA A 312 -43.25 11.88 -1.42
CA ALA A 312 -43.09 13.07 -0.58
C ALA A 312 -43.49 14.37 -1.30
N THR A 313 -43.49 14.36 -2.63
CA THR A 313 -43.80 15.50 -3.50
C THR A 313 -45.29 15.53 -3.85
N ALA A 314 -45.81 16.66 -4.32
CA ALA A 314 -47.21 16.75 -4.76
C ALA A 314 -47.43 16.05 -6.11
N GLU A 315 -46.42 16.09 -6.98
CA GLU A 315 -46.45 15.50 -8.32
C GLU A 315 -45.01 15.30 -8.80
N VAL A 316 -44.72 14.23 -9.52
CA VAL A 316 -43.43 14.03 -10.19
C VAL A 316 -43.65 13.64 -11.64
N LYS A 317 -42.93 14.28 -12.56
CA LYS A 317 -42.97 13.99 -13.98
C LYS A 317 -41.57 13.83 -14.55
N ILE A 318 -41.42 12.99 -15.56
CA ILE A 318 -40.17 12.86 -16.33
C ILE A 318 -40.49 13.26 -17.76
N ILE A 319 -39.75 14.23 -18.31
CA ILE A 319 -40.01 14.66 -19.69
C ILE A 319 -39.61 13.57 -20.67
N ALA A 320 -40.49 13.33 -21.64
CA ALA A 320 -40.18 12.54 -22.81
C ALA A 320 -39.54 13.46 -23.86
N TRP A 321 -38.30 13.19 -24.24
CA TRP A 321 -37.63 13.99 -25.25
C TRP A 321 -38.17 13.69 -26.66
N PRO A 322 -38.35 14.71 -27.51
CA PRO A 322 -38.84 14.52 -28.88
C PRO A 322 -37.94 13.63 -29.74
N GLU A 323 -38.53 12.99 -30.76
CA GLU A 323 -37.83 12.07 -31.67
C GLU A 323 -36.58 12.67 -32.32
N TYR A 324 -36.60 13.96 -32.66
CA TYR A 324 -35.44 14.66 -33.25
C TYR A 324 -34.22 14.79 -32.32
N MET A 325 -34.39 14.50 -31.02
CA MET A 325 -33.29 14.44 -30.05
C MET A 325 -32.70 13.02 -29.90
N LEU A 326 -33.39 12.02 -30.43
CA LEU A 326 -33.01 10.61 -30.33
C LEU A 326 -32.05 10.22 -31.45
N ALA A 327 -31.30 9.13 -31.26
CA ALA A 327 -30.42 8.57 -32.27
C ALA A 327 -31.16 7.42 -32.96
N ASP A 328 -31.44 7.56 -34.26
CA ASP A 328 -32.22 6.58 -35.05
C ASP A 328 -33.61 6.26 -34.45
N GLY A 329 -34.25 7.26 -33.83
CA GLY A 329 -35.57 7.10 -33.18
C GLY A 329 -35.51 6.43 -31.80
N GLU A 330 -34.33 6.05 -31.31
CA GLU A 330 -34.14 5.40 -30.01
C GLU A 330 -33.22 6.20 -29.07
N LEU A 331 -33.37 5.97 -27.76
CA LEU A 331 -32.46 6.52 -26.77
C LEU A 331 -31.08 5.83 -26.89
N PRO A 332 -29.99 6.57 -27.17
CA PRO A 332 -28.66 6.00 -27.19
C PRO A 332 -28.30 5.43 -25.81
N ARG A 333 -27.36 4.47 -25.76
CA ARG A 333 -26.93 3.88 -24.47
C ARG A 333 -26.28 4.91 -23.53
N LYS A 334 -25.54 5.88 -24.09
CA LYS A 334 -24.84 6.94 -23.36
C LYS A 334 -24.46 8.08 -24.31
N GLY A 335 -24.37 9.29 -23.79
CA GLY A 335 -23.91 10.47 -24.54
C GLY A 335 -25.00 11.00 -25.48
N GLY A 336 -26.25 10.90 -25.05
CA GLY A 336 -27.38 11.51 -25.75
C GLY A 336 -27.38 13.02 -25.64
N GLN A 337 -28.37 13.63 -26.28
CA GLN A 337 -28.56 15.09 -26.26
C GLN A 337 -29.10 15.54 -24.90
N ASP A 338 -28.73 16.74 -24.45
CA ASP A 338 -29.12 17.28 -23.14
C ASP A 338 -30.15 18.43 -23.27
N LEU A 339 -30.59 18.98 -22.14
CA LEU A 339 -31.48 20.16 -22.13
C LEU A 339 -30.83 21.36 -22.85
N THR A 340 -29.51 21.48 -22.76
CA THR A 340 -28.79 22.53 -23.47
C THR A 340 -28.90 22.35 -24.99
N ASP A 341 -28.81 21.12 -25.51
CA ASP A 341 -29.02 20.84 -26.93
C ASP A 341 -30.45 21.15 -27.37
N PHE A 342 -31.47 20.85 -26.55
CA PHE A 342 -32.86 21.21 -26.83
C PHE A 342 -33.02 22.72 -27.10
N VAL A 343 -32.37 23.55 -26.29
CA VAL A 343 -32.43 25.02 -26.41
C VAL A 343 -31.54 25.54 -27.53
N VAL A 344 -30.26 25.13 -27.54
CA VAL A 344 -29.22 25.75 -28.39
C VAL A 344 -29.15 25.13 -29.77
N LYS A 345 -29.22 23.80 -29.87
CA LYS A 345 -29.10 23.08 -31.15
C LYS A 345 -30.42 23.03 -31.89
N HIS A 346 -31.53 22.85 -31.16
CA HIS A 346 -32.88 22.73 -31.74
C HIS A 346 -33.72 24.02 -31.65
N CYS A 347 -33.15 25.11 -31.13
CA CYS A 347 -33.76 26.44 -31.05
C CYS A 347 -35.15 26.44 -30.38
N ARG A 348 -35.34 25.64 -29.33
CA ARG A 348 -36.63 25.53 -28.62
C ARG A 348 -36.73 26.52 -27.46
N SER A 349 -37.95 27.00 -27.24
CA SER A 349 -38.28 28.00 -26.22
C SER A 349 -38.74 27.36 -24.91
N LEU A 350 -38.85 28.17 -23.85
CA LEU A 350 -39.49 27.78 -22.59
C LEU A 350 -40.88 27.16 -22.82
N ALA A 351 -41.70 27.77 -23.68
CA ALA A 351 -43.05 27.27 -23.98
C ALA A 351 -43.04 25.85 -24.58
N ASN A 352 -42.01 25.50 -25.35
CA ASN A 352 -41.87 24.14 -25.87
C ASN A 352 -41.51 23.14 -24.76
N LEU A 353 -40.65 23.54 -23.82
CA LEU A 353 -40.27 22.69 -22.69
C LEU A 353 -41.43 22.49 -21.70
N GLU A 354 -42.21 23.55 -21.46
CA GLU A 354 -43.42 23.47 -20.64
C GLU A 354 -44.48 22.59 -21.28
N ALA A 355 -44.65 22.62 -22.61
CA ALA A 355 -45.54 21.70 -23.33
C ALA A 355 -45.12 20.24 -23.11
N LEU A 356 -43.81 19.92 -23.21
CA LEU A 356 -43.31 18.57 -22.92
C LEU A 356 -43.59 18.14 -21.47
N ALA A 357 -43.50 19.05 -20.51
CA ALA A 357 -43.82 18.74 -19.12
C ALA A 357 -45.33 18.61 -18.86
N GLN A 358 -46.19 19.26 -19.64
CA GLN A 358 -47.63 19.07 -19.56
C GLN A 358 -48.04 17.70 -20.11
N GLU A 359 -47.42 17.26 -21.20
CA GLU A 359 -47.63 15.96 -21.84
C GLU A 359 -46.95 14.80 -21.09
N ALA A 360 -45.94 15.08 -20.27
CA ALA A 360 -45.24 14.08 -19.49
C ALA A 360 -46.18 13.36 -18.50
N GLU A 361 -46.07 12.04 -18.46
CA GLU A 361 -46.85 11.22 -17.54
C GLU A 361 -46.40 11.44 -16.08
N ILE A 362 -47.39 11.44 -15.17
CA ILE A 362 -47.14 11.48 -13.74
C ILE A 362 -46.50 10.14 -13.34
N VAL A 363 -45.36 10.22 -12.67
CA VAL A 363 -44.73 9.07 -12.05
C VAL A 363 -45.49 8.79 -10.76
N GLU A 364 -46.39 7.81 -10.84
CA GLU A 364 -47.10 7.33 -9.66
C GLU A 364 -46.08 6.86 -8.60
N PRO A 365 -46.30 7.16 -7.32
CA PRO A 365 -45.50 6.61 -6.25
C PRO A 365 -45.68 5.10 -6.28
N VAL A 366 -44.69 4.41 -6.86
CA VAL A 366 -44.47 3.01 -6.56
C VAL A 366 -44.22 3.00 -5.07
N ASP A 367 -45.11 2.36 -4.34
CA ASP A 367 -45.04 2.17 -2.91
C ASP A 367 -43.59 1.77 -2.60
N GLN A 368 -42.80 2.69 -2.03
CA GLN A 368 -41.36 2.49 -1.84
C GLN A 368 -41.13 1.44 -0.75
N ALA A 369 -41.43 0.19 -1.04
CA ALA A 369 -40.51 -0.88 -0.75
C ALA A 369 -39.50 -0.84 -1.90
N GLU A 370 -38.22 -0.99 -1.62
CA GLU A 370 -37.42 -1.72 -2.58
C GLU A 370 -38.21 -3.00 -2.89
N ASP A 371 -38.56 -3.26 -4.16
CA ASP A 371 -38.82 -4.62 -4.61
C ASP A 371 -37.50 -5.38 -4.39
N ASP A 372 -37.32 -5.78 -3.15
CA ASP A 372 -36.45 -6.85 -2.78
C ASP A 372 -37.35 -8.06 -2.84
N ASP A 373 -37.46 -8.67 -4.03
CA ASP A 373 -38.16 -9.95 -4.24
C ASP A 373 -37.79 -10.85 -3.08
N ARG A 374 -38.69 -10.94 -2.08
CA ARG A 374 -38.48 -11.79 -0.94
C ARG A 374 -38.43 -13.19 -1.53
N PRO A 375 -37.33 -13.92 -1.35
CA PRO A 375 -37.24 -15.29 -1.86
C PRO A 375 -38.42 -16.11 -1.32
N GLU A 376 -38.87 -17.12 -2.08
CA GLU A 376 -39.95 -18.01 -1.63
C GLU A 376 -39.55 -18.72 -0.34
N ASP A 377 -40.50 -18.94 0.58
CA ASP A 377 -40.22 -19.63 1.84
C ASP A 377 -39.82 -21.09 1.59
N GLY A 378 -38.75 -21.55 2.26
CA GLY A 378 -38.25 -22.91 2.14
C GLY A 378 -37.14 -23.20 3.17
N PRO A 379 -36.84 -24.48 3.46
CA PRO A 379 -35.99 -24.89 4.58
C PRO A 379 -34.53 -24.39 4.50
N ASN A 380 -34.08 -23.91 3.34
CA ASN A 380 -32.78 -23.24 3.14
C ASN A 380 -32.90 -21.97 2.30
N SER A 381 -34.11 -21.40 2.20
CA SER A 381 -34.33 -20.21 1.38
C SER A 381 -33.66 -18.98 2.00
N PRO A 382 -33.06 -18.09 1.19
CA PRO A 382 -32.55 -16.82 1.69
C PRO A 382 -33.66 -15.94 2.33
N ALA A 383 -34.95 -16.25 2.11
CA ALA A 383 -36.11 -15.57 2.69
C ALA A 383 -36.03 -15.33 4.21
N ARG A 384 -35.32 -16.19 4.94
CA ARG A 384 -35.08 -16.07 6.39
C ARG A 384 -34.28 -14.82 6.79
N PHE A 385 -33.56 -14.20 5.85
CA PHE A 385 -32.85 -12.94 6.06
C PHE A 385 -33.69 -11.71 5.76
N TRP A 386 -34.96 -11.88 5.38
CA TRP A 386 -35.91 -10.81 5.13
C TRP A 386 -36.95 -10.73 6.24
N LEU A 387 -37.25 -9.52 6.70
CA LEU A 387 -38.39 -9.27 7.59
C LEU A 387 -39.54 -8.62 6.85
N LEU A 388 -40.74 -9.13 7.08
CA LEU A 388 -41.99 -8.51 6.63
C LEU A 388 -42.39 -7.41 7.60
N SER A 389 -42.60 -6.21 7.06
CA SER A 389 -43.16 -5.08 7.78
C SER A 389 -44.68 -5.28 7.93
N PRO A 390 -45.33 -4.62 8.91
CA PRO A 390 -46.78 -4.73 9.11
C PRO A 390 -47.65 -4.39 7.87
N GLY A 391 -47.11 -3.64 6.91
CA GLY A 391 -47.74 -3.34 5.61
C GLY A 391 -47.39 -4.31 4.48
N GLY A 392 -46.89 -5.51 4.77
CA GLY A 392 -46.57 -6.54 3.76
C GLY A 392 -45.24 -6.37 3.02
N ARG A 393 -44.47 -5.31 3.32
CA ARG A 393 -43.18 -5.02 2.67
C ARG A 393 -42.05 -5.85 3.24
N ALA A 394 -41.32 -6.58 2.41
CA ALA A 394 -40.14 -7.32 2.82
C ALA A 394 -38.87 -6.45 2.74
N SER A 395 -37.99 -6.57 3.73
CA SER A 395 -36.69 -5.88 3.73
C SER A 395 -35.58 -6.82 4.17
N PHE A 396 -34.48 -6.87 3.40
CA PHE A 396 -33.28 -7.59 3.80
C PHE A 396 -32.71 -7.04 5.11
N ARG A 397 -32.36 -7.93 6.04
CA ARG A 397 -31.73 -7.58 7.31
C ARG A 397 -30.35 -8.21 7.38
N PRO A 398 -29.28 -7.46 7.09
CA PRO A 398 -27.92 -7.99 7.15
C PRO A 398 -27.54 -8.55 8.53
N ALA A 399 -28.18 -8.05 9.60
CA ALA A 399 -28.01 -8.55 10.95
C ALA A 399 -28.42 -10.02 11.13
N LEU A 400 -29.41 -10.50 10.36
CA LEU A 400 -29.87 -11.90 10.41
C LEU A 400 -28.86 -12.82 9.72
N LEU A 401 -28.36 -12.42 8.55
CA LEU A 401 -27.29 -13.15 7.85
C LEU A 401 -26.02 -13.19 8.69
N ALA A 402 -25.61 -12.05 9.26
CA ALA A 402 -24.45 -11.96 10.12
C ALA A 402 -24.59 -12.85 11.36
N ARG A 403 -25.78 -12.90 11.97
CA ARG A 403 -26.05 -13.77 13.11
C ARG A 403 -25.94 -15.24 12.73
N GLU A 404 -26.53 -15.67 11.62
CA GLU A 404 -26.43 -17.08 11.19
C GLU A 404 -24.98 -17.49 10.90
N ILE A 405 -24.19 -16.61 10.28
CA ILE A 405 -22.76 -16.87 10.05
C ILE A 405 -22.00 -17.06 11.39
N LEU A 406 -22.35 -16.28 12.41
CA LEU A 406 -21.74 -16.38 13.74
C LEU A 406 -22.26 -17.59 14.54
N ASP A 407 -23.52 -17.96 14.37
CA ASP A 407 -24.14 -19.11 15.05
C ASP A 407 -23.62 -20.45 14.47
N GLU A 408 -23.27 -20.50 13.19
CA GLU A 408 -22.72 -21.69 12.51
C GLU A 408 -21.19 -21.83 12.62
N SER A 409 -20.49 -20.76 13.00
CA SER A 409 -19.03 -20.74 13.02
C SER A 409 -18.54 -19.85 14.15
N ASP A 410 -17.70 -20.40 15.02
CA ASP A 410 -16.98 -19.60 16.01
C ASP A 410 -15.95 -18.71 15.30
N ILE A 411 -16.34 -17.45 15.09
CA ILE A 411 -15.54 -16.43 14.43
C ILE A 411 -15.13 -15.37 15.45
N ILE A 412 -13.86 -15.01 15.46
CA ILE A 412 -13.32 -13.92 16.27
C ILE A 412 -12.56 -12.93 15.40
N THR A 413 -12.66 -11.66 15.72
CA THR A 413 -11.90 -10.59 15.09
C THR A 413 -10.97 -9.97 16.13
N ASP A 414 -9.69 -9.93 15.82
CA ASP A 414 -8.71 -9.24 16.64
C ASP A 414 -8.95 -7.72 16.59
N ARG A 415 -9.05 -7.09 17.75
CA ARG A 415 -9.29 -5.65 17.85
C ARG A 415 -8.06 -4.84 17.42
N GLU A 416 -6.84 -5.31 17.70
CA GLU A 416 -5.61 -4.55 17.38
C GLU A 416 -5.34 -4.52 15.86
N SER A 417 -5.48 -5.67 15.20
CA SER A 417 -5.21 -5.80 13.76
C SER A 417 -6.44 -5.66 12.85
N GLY A 418 -7.65 -5.87 13.37
CA GLY A 418 -8.88 -5.97 12.56
C GLY A 418 -8.98 -7.25 11.74
N LEU A 419 -8.07 -8.21 11.94
CA LEU A 419 -8.08 -9.49 11.22
C LEU A 419 -9.06 -10.47 11.84
N THR A 420 -9.69 -11.28 11.01
CA THR A 420 -10.76 -12.21 11.41
C THR A 420 -10.32 -13.66 11.26
N TYR A 421 -10.74 -14.51 12.19
CA TYR A 421 -10.34 -15.92 12.30
C TYR A 421 -11.57 -16.80 12.54
N ARG A 422 -11.50 -18.05 12.10
CA ARG A 422 -12.51 -19.09 12.32
C ARG A 422 -11.92 -20.26 13.08
N TRP A 423 -12.64 -20.76 14.07
CA TRP A 423 -12.29 -22.00 14.76
C TRP A 423 -12.45 -23.21 13.83
N ASN A 424 -11.45 -24.08 13.79
CA ASN A 424 -11.49 -25.32 12.99
C ASN A 424 -11.60 -26.60 13.83
N GLY A 425 -11.94 -26.48 15.12
CA GLY A 425 -11.95 -27.59 16.08
C GLY A 425 -10.66 -27.74 16.89
N ARG A 426 -9.54 -27.11 16.48
CA ARG A 426 -8.26 -27.17 17.19
C ARG A 426 -7.65 -25.81 17.50
N HIS A 427 -7.69 -24.89 16.55
CA HIS A 427 -7.19 -23.53 16.67
C HIS A 427 -8.00 -22.59 15.76
N TYR A 428 -7.79 -21.28 15.95
CA TYR A 428 -8.36 -20.24 15.08
C TYR A 428 -7.49 -20.05 13.85
N GLN A 429 -8.03 -20.35 12.67
CA GLN A 429 -7.38 -20.13 11.40
C GLN A 429 -7.81 -18.79 10.81
N ARG A 430 -6.85 -18.03 10.28
CA ARG A 430 -7.13 -16.73 9.65
C ARG A 430 -8.06 -16.92 8.45
N LEU A 431 -9.13 -16.12 8.42
CA LEU A 431 -10.03 -16.02 7.28
C LEU A 431 -9.57 -14.90 6.34
N ASN A 432 -9.53 -15.18 5.04
CA ASN A 432 -9.42 -14.13 4.04
C ASN A 432 -10.78 -13.42 3.93
N PRO A 433 -10.85 -12.08 3.83
CA PRO A 433 -12.09 -11.38 3.53
C PRO A 433 -12.88 -11.97 2.36
N ALA A 434 -12.20 -12.49 1.34
CA ALA A 434 -12.84 -13.15 0.19
C ALA A 434 -13.59 -14.45 0.57
N ASP A 435 -13.06 -15.24 1.52
CA ASP A 435 -13.70 -16.49 1.97
C ASP A 435 -14.97 -16.18 2.74
N LEU A 436 -14.95 -15.12 3.56
CA LEU A 436 -16.12 -14.66 4.30
C LEU A 436 -17.19 -14.07 3.36
N GLN A 437 -16.76 -13.37 2.30
CA GLN A 437 -17.64 -12.94 1.21
C GLN A 437 -18.30 -14.13 0.51
N GLN A 438 -17.55 -15.19 0.22
CA GLN A 438 -18.10 -16.37 -0.43
C GLN A 438 -19.16 -17.05 0.44
N VAL A 439 -18.93 -17.20 1.75
CA VAL A 439 -19.94 -17.75 2.68
C VAL A 439 -21.24 -16.93 2.66
N ALA A 440 -21.14 -15.60 2.66
CA ALA A 440 -22.31 -14.73 2.57
C ALA A 440 -23.02 -14.84 1.21
N ILE A 441 -22.25 -14.94 0.11
CA ILE A 441 -22.78 -15.15 -1.25
C ILE A 441 -23.54 -16.48 -1.33
N ASP A 442 -22.96 -17.57 -0.83
CA ASP A 442 -23.55 -18.90 -0.87
C ASP A 442 -24.88 -18.95 -0.10
N LYS A 443 -24.96 -18.29 1.05
CA LYS A 443 -26.21 -18.18 1.84
C LYS A 443 -27.28 -17.33 1.17
N LEU A 444 -26.88 -16.31 0.41
CA LEU A 444 -27.80 -15.43 -0.32
C LEU A 444 -28.23 -16.00 -1.69
N GLY A 445 -27.45 -16.92 -2.25
CA GLY A 445 -27.72 -17.53 -3.56
C GLY A 445 -27.84 -16.49 -4.67
N THR A 446 -28.89 -16.59 -5.48
CA THR A 446 -29.20 -15.67 -6.58
C THR A 446 -29.51 -14.23 -6.12
N HIS A 447 -29.79 -14.03 -4.83
CA HIS A 447 -30.09 -12.72 -4.24
C HIS A 447 -28.83 -12.03 -3.67
N ALA A 448 -27.65 -12.61 -3.87
CA ALA A 448 -26.38 -12.03 -3.48
C ALA A 448 -26.07 -10.77 -4.32
N ASN A 449 -25.83 -9.66 -3.63
CA ASN A 449 -25.21 -8.49 -4.24
C ASN A 449 -24.13 -7.94 -3.31
N MET A 450 -23.16 -7.22 -3.88
CA MET A 450 -21.97 -6.77 -3.15
C MET A 450 -22.31 -5.83 -1.98
N SER A 451 -23.42 -5.09 -2.05
CA SER A 451 -23.87 -4.23 -0.95
C SER A 451 -24.34 -5.05 0.26
N ARG A 452 -25.21 -6.04 0.04
CA ARG A 452 -25.73 -6.92 1.09
C ARG A 452 -24.64 -7.74 1.75
N VAL A 453 -23.74 -8.28 0.92
CA VAL A 453 -22.59 -9.06 1.37
C VAL A 453 -21.68 -8.21 2.24
N ASN A 454 -21.28 -7.03 1.79
CA ASN A 454 -20.37 -6.17 2.55
C ASN A 454 -21.00 -5.63 3.85
N ASP A 455 -22.29 -5.32 3.86
CA ASP A 455 -22.99 -4.87 5.08
C ASP A 455 -23.09 -6.02 6.11
N ALA A 456 -23.47 -7.23 5.68
CA ALA A 456 -23.49 -8.40 6.55
C ALA A 456 -22.10 -8.72 7.12
N ILE A 457 -21.04 -8.67 6.30
CA ILE A 457 -19.66 -8.90 6.76
C ILE A 457 -19.21 -7.85 7.75
N SER A 458 -19.52 -6.58 7.50
CA SER A 458 -19.20 -5.50 8.42
C SER A 458 -19.83 -5.74 9.80
N GLN A 459 -21.05 -6.29 9.82
CA GLN A 459 -21.71 -6.69 11.07
C GLN A 459 -21.14 -7.96 11.70
N VAL A 460 -20.72 -8.95 10.91
CA VAL A 460 -19.98 -10.13 11.43
C VAL A 460 -18.73 -9.64 12.14
N VAL A 461 -17.87 -8.89 11.45
CA VAL A 461 -16.62 -8.33 11.98
C VAL A 461 -16.88 -7.52 13.26
N ALA A 462 -17.87 -6.62 13.26
CA ALA A 462 -18.17 -5.79 14.42
C ALA A 462 -18.64 -6.61 15.63
N LYS A 463 -19.43 -7.67 15.42
CA LYS A 463 -19.95 -8.53 16.49
C LYS A 463 -18.95 -9.59 16.96
N SER A 464 -18.04 -10.03 16.10
CA SER A 464 -16.96 -10.97 16.45
C SER A 464 -15.72 -10.29 17.02
N THR A 465 -15.66 -8.95 17.02
CA THR A 465 -14.50 -8.22 17.56
C THR A 465 -14.35 -8.45 19.06
N LEU A 466 -13.16 -8.91 19.46
CA LEU A 466 -12.80 -9.14 20.86
C LEU A 466 -12.98 -7.88 21.71
N ALA A 467 -13.32 -8.09 22.98
CA ALA A 467 -13.50 -7.01 23.95
C ALA A 467 -12.16 -6.31 24.25
N GLU A 468 -12.23 -5.13 24.88
CA GLU A 468 -11.02 -4.42 25.27
C GLU A 468 -10.20 -5.23 26.27
N GLY A 469 -8.91 -5.38 26.02
CA GLY A 469 -8.00 -6.18 26.87
C GLY A 469 -8.00 -7.68 26.59
N GLU A 470 -8.92 -8.19 25.77
CA GLU A 470 -8.85 -9.56 25.28
C GLU A 470 -7.88 -9.67 24.10
N LEU A 471 -6.95 -10.61 24.18
CA LEU A 471 -5.92 -10.82 23.17
C LEU A 471 -5.94 -12.26 22.66
N LEU A 472 -5.55 -12.43 21.40
CA LEU A 472 -5.23 -13.74 20.84
C LEU A 472 -3.96 -14.29 21.49
N ASN A 473 -3.86 -15.62 21.62
CA ASN A 473 -2.70 -16.30 22.20
C ASN A 473 -2.30 -15.77 23.59
N CYS A 474 -3.28 -15.36 24.40
CA CYS A 474 -3.04 -14.67 25.68
C CYS A 474 -2.73 -15.59 26.87
N GLN A 475 -2.76 -16.91 26.68
CA GLN A 475 -2.45 -17.91 27.70
C GLN A 475 -1.10 -18.57 27.40
N PRO A 476 0.03 -17.92 27.72
CA PRO A 476 1.37 -18.37 27.33
C PRO A 476 1.78 -19.70 27.99
N GLU A 477 1.10 -20.15 29.04
CA GLU A 477 1.34 -21.43 29.69
C GLU A 477 0.89 -22.65 28.85
N TYR A 478 0.15 -22.44 27.75
CA TYR A 478 -0.32 -23.51 26.87
C TYR A 478 0.33 -23.46 25.47
N LEU A 479 0.64 -24.64 24.92
CA LEU A 479 0.99 -24.82 23.51
C LEU A 479 -0.08 -25.66 22.80
N CYS A 480 -0.49 -25.24 21.61
CA CYS A 480 -1.45 -25.97 20.79
C CYS A 480 -0.75 -27.02 19.91
N LEU A 481 -1.10 -28.29 20.12
CA LEU A 481 -0.55 -29.48 19.43
C LEU A 481 -1.69 -30.30 18.79
N PRO A 482 -1.43 -31.26 17.90
CA PRO A 482 -2.49 -32.03 17.25
C PRO A 482 -3.31 -32.89 18.21
N ASN A 483 -2.72 -33.28 19.35
CA ASN A 483 -3.35 -34.09 20.40
C ASN A 483 -3.91 -33.28 21.58
N GLY A 484 -3.89 -31.94 21.51
CA GLY A 484 -4.49 -31.05 22.51
C GLY A 484 -3.64 -29.85 22.91
N MET A 485 -4.00 -29.23 24.03
CA MET A 485 -3.31 -28.07 24.62
C MET A 485 -2.34 -28.54 25.69
N LEU A 486 -1.03 -28.50 25.40
CA LEU A 486 0.04 -28.85 26.33
C LEU A 486 0.26 -27.74 27.35
N HIS A 487 0.02 -28.01 28.62
CA HIS A 487 0.36 -27.09 29.71
C HIS A 487 1.85 -27.23 30.07
N LEU A 488 2.61 -26.15 29.95
CA LEU A 488 4.08 -26.16 30.02
C LEU A 488 4.66 -26.45 31.41
N ASP A 489 3.90 -26.23 32.49
CA ASP A 489 4.39 -26.44 33.86
C ASP A 489 4.07 -27.86 34.39
N SER A 490 2.89 -28.39 34.07
CA SER A 490 2.49 -29.75 34.48
C SER A 490 2.80 -30.81 33.43
N LEU A 491 3.10 -30.40 32.19
CA LEU A 491 3.24 -31.26 31.01
C LEU A 491 1.99 -32.09 30.69
N SER A 492 0.83 -31.73 31.24
CA SER A 492 -0.46 -32.37 30.96
C SER A 492 -1.07 -31.80 29.68
N ILE A 493 -1.82 -32.64 28.96
CA ILE A 493 -2.50 -32.26 27.73
C ILE A 493 -3.99 -32.16 28.01
N LEU A 494 -4.55 -30.98 27.74
CA LEU A 494 -5.98 -30.71 27.85
C LEU A 494 -6.64 -30.75 26.46
N PRO A 495 -7.95 -31.01 26.36
CA PRO A 495 -8.68 -30.89 25.10
C PRO A 495 -8.55 -29.49 24.48
N HIS A 496 -8.69 -29.40 23.16
CA HIS A 496 -8.80 -28.12 22.48
C HIS A 496 -10.07 -27.39 22.91
N ASP A 497 -9.95 -26.09 23.16
CA ASP A 497 -11.07 -25.22 23.54
C ASP A 497 -10.94 -23.85 22.85
N PRO A 498 -12.02 -23.33 22.22
CA PRO A 498 -12.04 -21.98 21.66
C PRO A 498 -11.65 -20.87 22.65
N ALA A 499 -11.83 -21.08 23.95
CA ALA A 499 -11.49 -20.11 25.00
C ALA A 499 -9.98 -19.82 25.09
N TYR A 500 -9.12 -20.75 24.62
CA TYR A 500 -7.67 -20.51 24.54
C TYR A 500 -7.28 -19.46 23.49
N ARG A 501 -8.16 -19.19 22.50
CA ARG A 501 -7.95 -18.19 21.43
C ARG A 501 -6.60 -18.35 20.73
N CYS A 502 -6.18 -19.59 20.52
CA CYS A 502 -4.90 -19.89 19.89
C CYS A 502 -5.02 -19.76 18.37
N THR A 503 -4.12 -19.02 17.72
CA THR A 503 -4.10 -18.85 16.25
C THR A 503 -3.11 -19.76 15.52
N TYR A 504 -2.47 -20.67 16.24
CA TYR A 504 -1.43 -21.54 15.70
C TYR A 504 -1.57 -22.95 16.21
N ILE A 505 -0.92 -23.88 15.52
CA ILE A 505 -0.73 -25.26 15.94
C ILE A 505 0.66 -25.70 15.52
N PHE A 506 1.36 -26.44 16.37
CA PHE A 506 2.60 -27.11 15.98
C PHE A 506 2.28 -28.52 15.47
N PRO A 507 2.96 -29.03 14.44
CA PRO A 507 2.55 -30.27 13.75
C PRO A 507 2.90 -31.56 14.49
N TRP A 508 3.41 -31.48 15.73
CA TRP A 508 3.95 -32.61 16.47
C TRP A 508 3.12 -32.93 17.71
N GLU A 509 2.76 -34.20 17.86
CA GLU A 509 2.18 -34.70 19.10
C GLU A 509 3.27 -34.82 20.17
N PHE A 510 2.90 -34.50 21.41
CA PHE A 510 3.75 -34.67 22.57
C PHE A 510 3.15 -35.71 23.50
N ASP A 511 3.97 -36.61 24.02
CA ASP A 511 3.55 -37.57 25.05
C ASP A 511 4.60 -37.58 26.17
N PRO A 512 4.28 -37.07 27.37
CA PRO A 512 5.21 -37.06 28.50
C PRO A 512 5.55 -38.47 29.00
N HIS A 513 4.73 -39.48 28.71
CA HIS A 513 4.93 -40.86 29.15
C HIS A 513 5.72 -41.70 28.15
N ARG A 514 5.88 -41.24 26.91
CA ARG A 514 6.63 -41.90 25.85
C ARG A 514 7.74 -40.98 25.33
N PRO A 515 8.85 -40.81 26.08
CA PRO A 515 9.92 -39.91 25.68
C PRO A 515 10.53 -40.37 24.35
N GLN A 516 10.46 -39.50 23.35
CA GLN A 516 11.12 -39.70 22.07
C GLN A 516 12.53 -39.12 22.16
N ASP A 517 13.53 -39.93 21.85
CA ASP A 517 14.92 -39.47 21.82
C ASP A 517 15.31 -38.96 20.43
N CYS A 518 16.40 -38.19 20.37
CA CYS A 518 16.95 -37.61 19.16
C CYS A 518 18.48 -37.76 19.14
N PRO A 519 18.99 -39.01 19.12
CA PRO A 519 20.42 -39.27 19.22
C PRO A 519 21.20 -38.67 18.05
N MET A 520 20.69 -38.75 16.82
CA MET A 520 21.37 -38.18 15.66
C MET A 520 21.42 -36.65 15.78
N TRP A 521 20.32 -35.99 16.17
CA TRP A 521 20.31 -34.54 16.40
C TRP A 521 21.36 -34.12 17.44
N LYS A 522 21.43 -34.83 18.57
CA LYS A 522 22.43 -34.57 19.62
C LYS A 522 23.86 -34.75 19.10
N GLN A 523 24.10 -35.74 18.24
CA GLN A 523 25.41 -35.95 17.61
C GLN A 523 25.77 -34.82 16.65
N VAL A 524 24.84 -34.35 15.82
CA VAL A 524 25.06 -33.18 14.94
C VAL A 524 25.42 -31.94 15.75
N LEU A 525 24.69 -31.67 16.83
CA LEU A 525 24.98 -30.53 17.71
C LEU A 525 26.33 -30.67 18.40
N ALA A 526 26.66 -31.85 18.93
CA ALA A 526 27.93 -32.11 19.59
C ALA A 526 29.13 -31.96 18.64
N ARG A 527 28.93 -32.26 17.35
CA ARG A 527 29.94 -32.10 16.31
C ARG A 527 30.11 -30.65 15.86
N ALA A 528 29.00 -29.93 15.72
CA ALA A 528 29.02 -28.55 15.23
C ALA A 528 29.44 -27.56 16.32
N ILE A 529 29.16 -27.88 17.59
CA ILE A 529 29.33 -27.00 18.74
C ILE A 529 29.92 -27.80 19.90
N ASP A 530 31.21 -27.62 20.16
CA ASP A 530 31.90 -28.31 21.25
C ASP A 530 31.39 -27.88 22.63
N ASP A 531 31.18 -26.57 22.81
CA ASP A 531 30.75 -25.99 24.09
C ASP A 531 29.34 -26.47 24.47
N ARG A 532 29.27 -27.13 25.64
CA ARG A 532 28.01 -27.62 26.21
C ARG A 532 27.05 -26.50 26.57
N GLN A 533 27.54 -25.34 27.00
CA GLN A 533 26.71 -24.19 27.34
C GLN A 533 26.06 -23.60 26.10
N VAL A 534 26.82 -23.44 25.01
CA VAL A 534 26.27 -22.98 23.71
C VAL A 534 25.21 -23.94 23.18
N ARG A 535 25.41 -25.26 23.33
CA ARG A 535 24.38 -26.26 22.99
C ARG A 535 23.11 -26.13 23.83
N ALA A 536 23.25 -25.78 25.12
CA ALA A 536 22.11 -25.52 25.98
C ALA A 536 21.40 -24.20 25.61
N GLU A 537 22.15 -23.14 25.24
CA GLU A 537 21.57 -21.90 24.72
C GLU A 537 20.74 -22.15 23.46
N LEU A 538 21.25 -22.97 22.54
CA LEU A 538 20.53 -23.36 21.33
C LEU A 538 19.26 -24.16 21.66
N GLN A 539 19.33 -25.11 22.60
CA GLN A 539 18.16 -25.86 23.06
C GLN A 539 17.08 -24.94 23.63
N GLU A 540 17.47 -24.01 24.50
CA GLU A 540 16.56 -23.03 25.09
C GLU A 540 15.98 -22.09 24.03
N PHE A 541 16.75 -21.73 23.01
CA PHE A 541 16.24 -20.92 21.90
C PHE A 541 15.24 -21.68 21.02
N TYR A 542 15.48 -22.96 20.72
CA TYR A 542 14.52 -23.79 19.99
C TYR A 542 13.20 -23.92 20.76
N GLY A 543 13.28 -24.11 22.09
CA GLY A 543 12.13 -24.06 22.97
C GLY A 543 11.44 -22.69 22.96
N TYR A 544 12.22 -21.60 22.99
CA TYR A 544 11.69 -20.24 22.94
C TYR A 544 10.91 -19.95 21.66
N CYS A 545 11.32 -20.49 20.51
CA CYS A 545 10.58 -20.39 19.24
C CYS A 545 9.19 -21.05 19.29
N LEU A 546 8.97 -22.04 20.18
CA LEU A 546 7.65 -22.66 20.38
C LEU A 546 6.73 -21.80 21.26
N TRP A 547 7.30 -20.88 22.03
CA TRP A 547 6.55 -20.05 22.97
C TRP A 547 6.05 -18.77 22.29
N PRO A 548 4.81 -18.29 22.48
CA PRO A 548 4.36 -17.05 21.84
C PRO A 548 4.95 -15.79 22.50
N ASP A 549 5.41 -15.87 23.74
CA ASP A 549 5.92 -14.71 24.49
C ASP A 549 7.34 -14.30 24.02
N CYS A 550 7.59 -13.00 23.92
CA CYS A 550 8.87 -12.41 23.50
C CYS A 550 9.68 -11.75 24.63
N ARG A 551 9.32 -12.01 25.91
CA ARG A 551 9.88 -11.34 27.10
C ARG A 551 11.40 -11.42 27.29
N TYR A 552 12.08 -12.40 26.69
CA TYR A 552 13.53 -12.52 26.84
C TYR A 552 14.31 -11.67 25.82
N GLU A 553 13.61 -11.09 24.85
CA GLU A 553 14.18 -10.18 23.83
C GLU A 553 15.44 -10.74 23.13
N LYS A 554 15.46 -12.03 22.78
CA LYS A 554 16.59 -12.67 22.09
C LYS A 554 16.29 -13.08 20.65
N ALA A 555 17.29 -12.91 19.79
CA ALA A 555 17.35 -13.36 18.39
C ALA A 555 18.63 -14.18 18.15
N LEU A 556 18.55 -15.22 17.32
CA LEU A 556 19.65 -16.13 17.04
C LEU A 556 20.41 -15.72 15.78
N PHE A 557 21.73 -15.72 15.87
CA PHE A 557 22.66 -15.50 14.76
C PHE A 557 23.65 -16.65 14.67
N LEU A 558 23.56 -17.41 13.57
CA LEU A 558 24.51 -18.46 13.23
C LEU A 558 25.58 -17.87 12.31
N VAL A 559 26.81 -17.77 12.78
CA VAL A 559 27.93 -17.13 12.06
C VAL A 559 29.02 -18.14 11.76
N GLY A 560 29.59 -18.13 10.56
CA GLY A 560 30.73 -18.99 10.21
C GLY A 560 30.87 -19.18 8.71
N ALA A 561 31.85 -19.97 8.27
CA ALA A 561 32.10 -20.20 6.85
C ALA A 561 30.93 -20.91 6.12
N ARG A 562 30.89 -20.77 4.80
CA ARG A 562 29.90 -21.46 3.96
C ARG A 562 30.11 -22.97 4.04
N GLY A 563 29.01 -23.72 4.24
CA GLY A 563 29.09 -25.18 4.35
C GLY A 563 29.41 -25.73 5.74
N ALA A 564 29.33 -24.91 6.79
CA ALA A 564 29.50 -25.32 8.19
C ALA A 564 28.26 -25.98 8.84
N GLY A 565 27.17 -26.18 8.09
CA GLY A 565 25.94 -26.80 8.60
C GLY A 565 24.92 -25.83 9.23
N LYS A 566 25.13 -24.50 9.10
CA LYS A 566 24.21 -23.47 9.61
C LYS A 566 22.78 -23.61 9.06
N SER A 567 22.66 -23.79 7.75
CA SER A 567 21.36 -23.97 7.08
C SER A 567 20.62 -25.20 7.59
N THR A 568 21.33 -26.31 7.89
CA THR A 568 20.72 -27.52 8.47
C THR A 568 20.04 -27.24 9.82
N LEU A 569 20.64 -26.42 10.68
CA LEU A 569 20.02 -26.05 11.96
C LEU A 569 18.75 -25.22 11.71
N LEU A 570 18.82 -24.22 10.84
CA LEU A 570 17.66 -23.41 10.47
C LEU A 570 16.54 -24.24 9.83
N ASP A 571 16.87 -25.23 8.99
CA ASP A 571 15.91 -26.15 8.39
C ASP A 571 15.19 -26.99 9.45
N VAL A 572 15.93 -27.57 10.41
CA VAL A 572 15.34 -28.31 11.53
C VAL A 572 14.43 -27.42 12.35
N LEU A 573 14.80 -26.16 12.60
CA LEU A 573 13.96 -25.21 13.31
C LEU A 573 12.64 -24.92 12.57
N GLN A 574 12.70 -24.74 11.24
CA GLN A 574 11.50 -24.55 10.42
C GLN A 574 10.60 -25.79 10.40
N TRP A 575 11.18 -27.00 10.32
CA TRP A 575 10.41 -28.24 10.39
C TRP A 575 9.79 -28.43 11.78
N LEU A 576 10.50 -28.06 12.85
CA LEU A 576 10.03 -28.12 14.22
C LEU A 576 8.76 -27.30 14.44
N VAL A 577 8.74 -26.04 13.98
CA VAL A 577 7.55 -25.18 14.14
C VAL A 577 6.49 -25.44 13.07
N GLY A 578 6.86 -26.06 11.94
CA GLY A 578 6.02 -26.23 10.77
C GLY A 578 6.04 -25.01 9.85
N GLN A 579 5.99 -25.25 8.54
CA GLN A 579 6.15 -24.21 7.51
C GLN A 579 5.12 -23.08 7.60
N GLU A 580 3.89 -23.37 8.04
CA GLU A 580 2.86 -22.35 8.22
C GLU A 580 3.18 -21.34 9.34
N ASN A 581 4.03 -21.73 10.29
CA ASN A 581 4.49 -20.87 11.39
C ASN A 581 5.80 -20.13 11.07
N CYS A 582 6.31 -20.22 9.85
CA CYS A 582 7.55 -19.58 9.42
C CYS A 582 7.31 -18.33 8.54
N SER A 583 8.26 -17.39 8.60
CA SER A 583 8.49 -16.35 7.59
C SER A 583 9.97 -16.29 7.21
N ALA A 584 10.27 -15.62 6.10
CA ALA A 584 11.63 -15.44 5.60
C ALA A 584 11.88 -13.98 5.17
N VAL A 585 11.85 -13.06 6.15
CA VAL A 585 12.15 -11.64 5.96
C VAL A 585 13.59 -11.35 6.38
N ASP A 586 14.38 -10.76 5.49
CA ASP A 586 15.76 -10.33 5.76
C ASP A 586 15.83 -9.10 6.67
N LEU A 587 17.00 -8.83 7.27
CA LEU A 587 17.23 -7.72 8.18
C LEU A 587 16.91 -6.33 7.58
N PRO A 588 17.39 -5.96 6.36
CA PRO A 588 17.05 -4.67 5.76
C PRO A 588 15.56 -4.58 5.39
N ASP A 589 14.96 -5.70 5.00
CA ASP A 589 13.56 -5.78 4.58
C ASP A 589 12.59 -5.63 5.76
N LEU A 590 13.07 -5.72 7.01
CA LEU A 590 12.30 -5.33 8.19
C LEU A 590 11.89 -3.84 8.16
N GLU A 591 12.52 -3.00 7.34
CA GLU A 591 12.08 -1.61 7.15
C GLU A 591 10.87 -1.47 6.22
N ASP A 592 10.62 -2.46 5.36
CA ASP A 592 9.46 -2.50 4.47
C ASP A 592 8.20 -2.97 5.22
N GLN A 593 7.17 -2.13 5.22
CA GLN A 593 5.89 -2.42 5.87
C GLN A 593 5.14 -3.63 5.30
N PHE A 594 5.38 -3.99 4.03
CA PHE A 594 4.76 -5.13 3.37
C PHE A 594 5.47 -6.42 3.74
N GLN A 595 6.81 -6.39 3.84
CA GLN A 595 7.59 -7.54 4.27
C GLN A 595 7.35 -7.82 5.75
N ARG A 596 7.28 -6.79 6.60
CA ARG A 596 6.90 -6.96 8.02
C ARG A 596 5.53 -7.60 8.22
N ALA A 597 4.59 -7.41 7.29
CA ALA A 597 3.27 -8.05 7.39
C ALA A 597 3.37 -9.59 7.34
N ALA A 598 4.43 -10.14 6.74
CA ALA A 598 4.67 -11.59 6.70
C ALA A 598 5.04 -12.19 8.07
N LEU A 599 5.49 -11.37 9.02
CA LEU A 599 5.82 -11.78 10.39
C LEU A 599 4.57 -12.01 11.27
N HIS A 600 3.42 -11.54 10.80
CA HIS A 600 2.16 -11.69 11.50
C HIS A 600 1.79 -13.16 11.69
N ASP A 601 1.37 -13.53 12.90
CA ASP A 601 1.04 -14.91 13.30
C ASP A 601 2.16 -15.94 13.07
N LYS A 602 3.43 -15.53 12.94
CA LYS A 602 4.55 -16.48 12.79
C LYS A 602 5.23 -16.77 14.11
N ALA A 603 5.68 -18.00 14.31
CA ALA A 603 6.45 -18.42 15.47
C ALA A 603 7.95 -18.10 15.29
N VAL A 604 8.43 -18.18 14.06
CA VAL A 604 9.83 -17.91 13.73
C VAL A 604 9.96 -17.20 12.39
N ASN A 605 10.91 -16.28 12.30
CA ASN A 605 11.42 -15.75 11.05
C ASN A 605 12.81 -16.30 10.83
N VAL A 606 12.98 -17.06 9.75
CA VAL A 606 14.25 -17.70 9.39
C VAL A 606 14.72 -17.14 8.06
N PHE A 607 15.94 -16.61 8.03
CA PHE A 607 16.56 -16.18 6.79
C PHE A 607 17.98 -16.74 6.70
N ASP A 608 18.25 -17.48 5.61
CA ASP A 608 19.56 -18.04 5.31
C ASP A 608 20.34 -17.04 4.45
N GLU A 609 21.59 -16.76 4.82
CA GLU A 609 22.44 -15.74 4.17
C GLU A 609 21.89 -14.31 4.28
N ALA A 610 21.75 -13.83 5.52
CA ALA A 610 21.38 -12.44 5.80
C ALA A 610 22.33 -11.46 5.12
N ASP A 611 21.76 -10.40 4.54
CA ASP A 611 22.54 -9.41 3.79
C ASP A 611 23.44 -8.57 4.72
N THR A 612 24.66 -8.32 4.27
CA THR A 612 25.64 -7.45 4.94
C THR A 612 25.33 -5.95 4.83
N ARG A 613 24.31 -5.55 4.07
CA ARG A 613 23.87 -4.15 3.93
C ARG A 613 23.47 -3.53 5.28
N TYR A 614 23.66 -2.22 5.37
CA TYR A 614 23.26 -1.45 6.54
C TYR A 614 21.74 -1.49 6.74
N PHE A 615 21.30 -1.73 7.97
CA PHE A 615 19.89 -1.65 8.36
C PHE A 615 19.70 -0.90 9.69
N SER A 616 18.51 -0.34 9.89
CA SER A 616 18.12 0.31 11.14
C SER A 616 17.73 -0.70 12.21
N THR A 617 18.37 -0.57 13.38
CA THR A 617 18.06 -1.40 14.56
C THR A 617 16.66 -1.18 15.14
N LYS A 618 15.93 -0.13 14.72
CA LYS A 618 14.63 0.25 15.33
C LYS A 618 13.56 -0.83 15.21
N PHE A 619 13.31 -1.33 14.00
CA PHE A 619 12.27 -2.35 13.78
C PHE A 619 12.69 -3.71 14.33
N PHE A 620 13.96 -4.09 14.14
CA PHE A 620 14.52 -5.29 14.76
C PHE A 620 14.28 -5.31 16.28
N ASN A 621 14.68 -4.25 16.99
CA ASN A 621 14.50 -4.13 18.43
C ASN A 621 13.03 -4.18 18.87
N THR A 622 12.14 -3.61 18.06
CA THR A 622 10.69 -3.62 18.31
C THR A 622 10.11 -5.02 18.13
N ILE A 623 10.55 -5.75 17.10
CA ILE A 623 10.09 -7.11 16.80
C ILE A 623 10.58 -8.09 17.85
N VAL A 624 11.87 -8.06 18.18
CA VAL A 624 12.47 -8.96 19.16
C VAL A 624 11.88 -8.76 20.56
N SER A 625 11.45 -7.54 20.88
CA SER A 625 10.75 -7.23 22.15
C SER A 625 9.25 -7.54 22.14
N GLY A 626 8.69 -8.02 21.01
CA GLY A 626 7.25 -8.32 20.90
C GLY A 626 6.34 -7.10 21.01
N LYS A 627 6.86 -5.88 20.76
CA LYS A 627 6.08 -4.65 20.86
C LYS A 627 5.22 -4.44 19.61
N SER A 628 4.07 -3.78 19.81
CA SER A 628 3.16 -3.44 18.72
C SER A 628 3.86 -2.63 17.64
N LEU A 629 3.64 -3.01 16.38
CA LEU A 629 4.18 -2.33 15.21
C LEU A 629 3.15 -2.30 14.07
N GLN A 630 3.33 -1.36 13.15
CA GLN A 630 2.46 -1.21 11.98
C GLN A 630 3.04 -1.96 10.77
N ALA A 631 2.15 -2.66 10.07
CA ALA A 631 2.40 -3.28 8.78
C ALA A 631 1.20 -3.11 7.85
N SER A 632 1.36 -3.45 6.57
CA SER A 632 0.27 -3.37 5.59
C SER A 632 0.36 -4.56 4.65
N PHE A 633 -0.76 -5.25 4.42
CA PHE A 633 -0.85 -6.16 3.27
C PHE A 633 -0.99 -5.34 2.00
N LYS A 634 -0.44 -5.83 0.88
CA LYS A 634 -0.53 -5.12 -0.40
C LYS A 634 -2.00 -4.84 -0.75
N PHE A 635 -2.29 -3.60 -1.14
CA PHE A 635 -3.64 -3.12 -1.49
C PHE A 635 -4.67 -3.16 -0.35
N GLN A 636 -4.24 -3.29 0.91
CA GLN A 636 -5.10 -3.26 2.08
C GLN A 636 -4.71 -2.14 3.05
N THR A 637 -5.63 -1.76 3.92
CA THR A 637 -5.40 -0.79 4.98
C THR A 637 -4.27 -1.25 5.91
N PRO A 638 -3.38 -0.35 6.37
CA PRO A 638 -2.40 -0.69 7.40
C PRO A 638 -3.08 -1.20 8.67
N PHE A 639 -2.43 -2.15 9.33
CA PHE A 639 -2.88 -2.71 10.60
C PHE A 639 -1.72 -2.75 11.60
N ASN A 640 -2.06 -2.79 12.89
CA ASN A 640 -1.09 -2.96 13.96
C ASN A 640 -1.14 -4.40 14.47
N PHE A 641 0.00 -4.94 14.85
CA PHE A 641 0.05 -6.24 15.50
C PHE A 641 1.28 -6.35 16.42
N ARG A 642 1.22 -7.31 17.34
CA ARG A 642 2.36 -7.69 18.18
C ARG A 642 3.02 -8.95 17.61
N PRO A 643 4.30 -8.89 17.23
CA PRO A 643 4.99 -10.07 16.74
C PRO A 643 5.25 -11.05 17.87
N ARG A 644 4.90 -12.31 17.64
CA ARG A 644 5.29 -13.46 18.49
C ARG A 644 6.53 -14.19 17.96
N CYS A 645 6.95 -13.84 16.74
CA CYS A 645 8.01 -14.54 16.03
C CYS A 645 9.39 -14.29 16.64
N LYS A 646 10.19 -15.35 16.75
CA LYS A 646 11.61 -15.24 17.11
C LYS A 646 12.41 -15.11 15.82
N LEU A 647 13.43 -14.25 15.84
CA LEU A 647 14.27 -14.05 14.65
C LEU A 647 15.48 -14.96 14.71
N ALA A 648 15.73 -15.70 13.63
CA ALA A 648 16.89 -16.55 13.46
C ALA A 648 17.52 -16.31 12.09
N PHE A 649 18.79 -15.95 12.08
CA PHE A 649 19.53 -15.62 10.87
C PHE A 649 20.78 -16.49 10.75
N SER A 650 21.13 -16.90 9.53
CA SER A 650 22.50 -17.33 9.24
C SER A 650 23.22 -16.20 8.51
N ALA A 651 24.51 -16.04 8.79
CA ALA A 651 25.36 -15.13 8.05
C ALA A 651 26.78 -15.68 7.96
N ASN A 652 27.53 -15.25 6.96
CA ASN A 652 28.97 -15.55 6.89
C ASN A 652 29.77 -14.62 7.78
N ASP A 653 29.32 -13.37 7.86
CA ASP A 653 29.88 -12.31 8.67
C ASP A 653 28.73 -11.57 9.35
N PHE A 654 29.01 -10.81 10.41
CA PHE A 654 27.96 -10.12 11.12
C PHE A 654 27.31 -8.99 10.31
N PRO A 655 26.01 -8.74 10.50
CA PRO A 655 25.32 -7.70 9.75
C PRO A 655 25.80 -6.30 10.19
N ARG A 656 25.72 -5.30 9.32
CA ARG A 656 26.11 -3.93 9.67
C ARG A 656 24.91 -3.15 10.20
N ALA A 657 24.86 -2.92 11.51
CA ALA A 657 23.71 -2.30 12.17
C ALA A 657 23.89 -0.78 12.38
N VAL A 658 22.89 0.03 12.03
CA VAL A 658 22.86 1.48 12.29
C VAL A 658 21.93 1.79 13.46
N GLY A 659 22.40 2.63 14.41
CA GLY A 659 21.60 3.11 15.54
C GLY A 659 22.32 2.94 16.87
N ASN A 660 21.69 2.25 17.82
CA ASN A 660 22.26 1.93 19.13
C ASN A 660 22.80 0.48 19.13
N PRO A 661 24.12 0.26 18.94
CA PRO A 661 24.71 -1.06 18.90
C PRO A 661 24.47 -1.82 20.19
N ASP A 662 24.62 -1.18 21.36
CA ASP A 662 24.49 -1.87 22.65
C ASP A 662 23.09 -2.52 22.79
N ALA A 663 22.03 -1.77 22.48
CA ALA A 663 20.66 -2.29 22.53
C ALA A 663 20.38 -3.38 21.47
N PHE A 664 21.11 -3.39 20.36
CA PHE A 664 21.02 -4.46 19.36
C PHE A 664 21.77 -5.70 19.85
N MET A 665 23.00 -5.52 20.35
CA MET A 665 23.89 -6.56 20.84
C MET A 665 23.31 -7.32 22.03
N ASP A 666 22.67 -6.61 22.97
CA ASP A 666 22.01 -7.22 24.13
C ASP A 666 20.89 -8.19 23.73
N ARG A 667 20.40 -8.12 22.49
CA ARG A 667 19.35 -8.98 21.94
C ARG A 667 19.88 -10.17 21.14
N LEU A 668 21.19 -10.28 20.93
CA LEU A 668 21.77 -11.33 20.11
C LEU A 668 22.13 -12.57 20.96
N LEU A 669 21.87 -13.74 20.40
CA LEU A 669 22.48 -15.01 20.75
C LEU A 669 23.33 -15.42 19.56
N VAL A 670 24.65 -15.41 19.73
CA VAL A 670 25.59 -15.66 18.64
C VAL A 670 26.22 -17.02 18.83
N ILE A 671 26.15 -17.83 17.78
CA ILE A 671 26.76 -19.16 17.73
C ILE A 671 27.71 -19.19 16.54
N ARG A 672 29.01 -19.33 16.83
CA ARG A 672 30.06 -19.40 15.82
C ARG A 672 30.36 -20.85 15.44
N PHE A 673 30.41 -21.11 14.14
CA PHE A 673 30.79 -22.40 13.58
C PHE A 673 32.22 -22.31 13.07
N GLN A 674 33.10 -23.16 13.62
CA GLN A 674 34.52 -23.16 13.29
C GLN A 674 34.88 -24.17 12.20
N HIS A 675 34.02 -25.17 11.93
CA HIS A 675 34.32 -26.28 11.04
C HIS A 675 33.43 -26.29 9.79
N THR A 676 34.05 -26.36 8.62
CA THR A 676 33.34 -26.56 7.34
C THR A 676 33.16 -28.06 7.09
N ILE A 677 31.91 -28.51 6.96
CA ILE A 677 31.55 -29.93 6.75
C ILE A 677 31.39 -30.23 5.25
N ARG A 678 31.00 -29.23 4.45
CA ARG A 678 30.78 -29.41 3.01
C ARG A 678 32.07 -29.84 2.30
N GLY A 679 32.00 -30.93 1.54
CA GLY A 679 33.13 -31.46 0.76
C GLY A 679 34.07 -32.39 1.54
N THR A 680 33.78 -32.69 2.81
CA THR A 680 34.52 -33.70 3.57
C THR A 680 33.85 -35.08 3.43
N ALA A 681 34.57 -36.16 3.76
CA ALA A 681 34.00 -37.52 3.84
C ALA A 681 32.87 -37.64 4.89
N GLU A 682 32.66 -36.59 5.66
CA GLU A 682 31.74 -36.52 6.77
C GLU A 682 30.40 -35.89 6.38
N GLN A 683 30.29 -35.37 5.15
CA GLN A 683 29.04 -34.87 4.60
C GLN A 683 28.09 -36.04 4.31
N ASP A 684 27.04 -36.16 5.10
CA ASP A 684 25.96 -37.14 4.89
C ASP A 684 24.84 -36.52 4.02
N PRO A 685 24.64 -36.97 2.76
CA PRO A 685 23.58 -36.46 1.89
C PRO A 685 22.16 -36.75 2.42
N GLU A 686 21.99 -37.79 3.24
CA GLU A 686 20.70 -38.22 3.78
C GLU A 686 20.41 -37.63 5.17
N LEU A 687 21.29 -36.76 5.68
CA LEU A 687 21.17 -36.19 7.02
C LEU A 687 19.81 -35.54 7.27
N GLY A 688 19.28 -34.82 6.27
CA GLY A 688 17.97 -34.18 6.37
C GLY A 688 16.83 -35.19 6.55
N LEU A 689 16.89 -36.35 5.90
CA LEU A 689 15.87 -37.41 6.04
C LEU A 689 15.95 -38.05 7.44
N LYS A 690 17.17 -38.32 7.91
CA LYS A 690 17.41 -38.87 9.27
C LYS A 690 16.92 -37.90 10.35
N LEU A 691 17.20 -36.60 10.20
CA LEU A 691 16.72 -35.56 11.11
C LEU A 691 15.20 -35.41 11.10
N LYS A 692 14.56 -35.49 9.92
CA LYS A 692 13.10 -35.46 9.82
C LYS A 692 12.44 -36.62 10.57
N ALA A 693 13.06 -37.80 10.57
CA ALA A 693 12.56 -38.95 11.33
C ALA A 693 12.66 -38.73 12.86
N GLU A 694 13.62 -37.94 13.34
CA GLU A 694 13.79 -37.62 14.77
C GLU A 694 13.01 -36.36 15.22
N LEU A 695 12.27 -35.67 14.34
CA LEU A 695 11.60 -34.41 14.66
C LEU A 695 10.70 -34.43 15.91
N PRO A 696 9.90 -35.48 16.17
CA PRO A 696 9.15 -35.56 17.43
C PRO A 696 10.05 -35.60 18.68
N GLY A 697 11.22 -36.26 18.61
CA GLY A 697 12.22 -36.24 19.67
C GLY A 697 12.93 -34.89 19.80
N ILE A 698 13.19 -34.21 18.67
CA ILE A 698 13.72 -32.83 18.66
C ILE A 698 12.69 -31.86 19.26
N PHE A 699 11.39 -32.07 19.02
CA PHE A 699 10.30 -31.31 19.63
C PHE A 699 10.27 -31.47 21.14
N ALA A 700 10.32 -32.71 21.64
CA ALA A 700 10.42 -32.97 23.08
C ALA A 700 11.69 -32.33 23.69
N TRP A 701 12.83 -32.42 22.99
CA TRP A 701 14.08 -31.78 23.38
C TRP A 701 13.95 -30.24 23.48
N ALA A 702 13.25 -29.60 22.53
CA ALA A 702 13.00 -28.16 22.55
C ALA A 702 12.05 -27.75 23.68
N VAL A 703 10.97 -28.51 23.92
CA VAL A 703 10.04 -28.27 25.05
C VAL A 703 10.78 -28.33 26.39
N VAL A 704 11.66 -29.32 26.58
CA VAL A 704 12.51 -29.39 27.78
C VAL A 704 13.41 -28.15 27.91
N GLY A 705 13.97 -27.66 26.80
CA GLY A 705 14.70 -26.40 26.74
C GLY A 705 13.87 -25.21 27.23
N LEU A 706 12.63 -25.08 26.72
CA LEU A 706 11.71 -24.03 27.14
C LEU A 706 11.42 -24.09 28.64
N CYS A 707 11.21 -25.28 29.21
CA CYS A 707 11.00 -25.45 30.66
C CYS A 707 12.22 -24.96 31.47
N TYR A 708 13.45 -25.27 31.02
CA TYR A 708 14.66 -24.77 31.68
C TYR A 708 14.78 -23.25 31.60
N LEU A 709 14.51 -22.66 30.44
CA LEU A 709 14.55 -21.21 30.23
C LEU A 709 13.51 -20.51 31.12
N ARG A 710 12.27 -20.99 31.15
CA ARG A 710 11.19 -20.46 31.99
C ARG A 710 11.55 -20.51 33.48
N LYS A 711 12.10 -21.64 33.94
CA LYS A 711 12.52 -21.82 35.34
C LYS A 711 13.69 -20.90 35.72
N ARG A 712 14.64 -20.69 34.81
CA ARG A 712 15.83 -19.85 35.06
C ARG A 712 15.54 -18.36 34.91
N GLY A 713 14.59 -17.98 34.05
CA GLY A 713 14.24 -16.59 33.77
C GLY A 713 15.24 -15.83 32.89
N ARG A 714 16.26 -16.49 32.36
CA ARG A 714 17.25 -15.93 31.44
C ARG A 714 17.98 -17.03 30.67
N PHE A 715 18.46 -16.70 29.48
CA PHE A 715 19.34 -17.58 28.71
C PHE A 715 20.64 -17.87 29.49
N PRO A 716 21.27 -19.04 29.26
CA PRO A 716 22.63 -19.28 29.73
C PRO A 716 23.57 -18.23 29.11
N SER A 717 24.65 -17.88 29.82
CA SER A 717 25.72 -17.08 29.24
C SER A 717 26.95 -17.96 29.11
N SER A 718 27.38 -18.20 27.87
CA SER A 718 28.63 -18.90 27.58
C SER A 718 29.77 -17.90 27.32
N PRO A 719 30.98 -18.15 27.84
CA PRO A 719 32.16 -17.32 27.56
C PRO A 719 32.43 -17.22 26.05
N ALA A 720 32.16 -18.28 25.29
CA ALA A 720 32.34 -18.29 23.84
C ALA A 720 31.39 -17.31 23.11
N SER A 721 30.11 -17.26 23.51
CA SER A 721 29.16 -16.31 22.93
C SER A 721 29.41 -14.88 23.40
N GLU A 722 29.83 -14.68 24.66
CA GLU A 722 30.26 -13.36 25.15
C GLU A 722 31.48 -12.83 24.40
N GLU A 723 32.49 -13.67 24.16
CA GLU A 723 33.65 -13.32 23.36
C GLU A 723 33.26 -12.98 21.92
N ALA A 724 32.41 -13.80 21.30
CA ALA A 724 31.90 -13.56 19.95
C ALA A 724 31.17 -12.22 19.83
N LEU A 725 30.40 -11.83 20.84
CA LEU A 725 29.73 -10.53 20.91
C LEU A 725 30.74 -9.39 21.18
N ARG A 726 31.77 -9.63 21.98
CA ARG A 726 32.82 -8.64 22.27
C ARG A 726 33.60 -8.27 21.02
N GLU A 727 34.03 -9.27 20.24
CA GLU A 727 34.71 -9.05 18.95
C GLU A 727 33.83 -8.26 17.98
N TYR A 728 32.58 -8.66 17.82
CA TYR A 728 31.64 -7.96 16.94
C TYR A 728 31.37 -6.51 17.39
N ARG A 729 31.35 -6.25 18.71
CA ARG A 729 31.22 -4.89 19.26
C ARG A 729 32.38 -3.99 18.83
N VAL A 730 33.57 -4.55 18.66
CA VAL A 730 34.73 -3.81 18.15
C VAL A 730 34.53 -3.47 16.69
N GLU A 731 34.10 -4.43 15.86
CA GLU A 731 33.91 -4.29 14.41
C GLU A 731 32.81 -3.29 13.99
N ILE A 732 31.66 -3.25 14.68
CA ILE A 732 30.56 -2.30 14.32
C ILE A 732 30.92 -0.85 14.68
N ASN A 733 31.78 -0.67 15.68
CA ASN A 733 32.04 0.64 16.23
C ASN A 733 33.10 1.35 15.39
N ASN A 734 32.67 1.96 14.28
CA ASN A 734 33.56 2.76 13.42
C ASN A 734 34.27 3.91 14.16
N VAL A 735 33.80 4.31 15.35
CA VAL A 735 34.50 5.27 16.22
C VAL A 735 35.67 4.59 16.93
N LEU A 736 35.51 3.34 17.35
CA LEU A 736 36.59 2.56 17.95
C LEU A 736 37.65 2.21 16.90
N GLU A 737 37.24 1.76 15.72
CA GLU A 737 38.12 1.51 14.58
C GLU A 737 38.89 2.78 14.20
N PHE A 738 38.19 3.91 14.06
CA PHE A 738 38.81 5.22 13.85
C PHE A 738 39.82 5.59 14.95
N VAL A 739 39.49 5.36 16.22
CA VAL A 739 40.42 5.66 17.32
C VAL A 739 41.65 4.75 17.25
N GLN A 740 41.48 3.45 16.98
CA GLN A 740 42.59 2.50 16.90
C GLN A 740 43.52 2.77 15.70
N GLU A 741 42.97 3.19 14.56
CA GLU A 741 43.75 3.44 13.35
C GLU A 741 44.36 4.85 13.27
N CYS A 742 43.65 5.86 13.78
CA CYS A 742 43.94 7.25 13.48
C CYS A 742 44.23 8.11 14.72
N VAL A 743 44.12 7.55 15.94
CA VAL A 743 44.28 8.33 17.17
C VAL A 743 45.27 7.66 18.13
N SER A 744 46.44 8.27 18.27
CA SER A 744 47.46 7.85 19.23
C SER A 744 47.59 8.83 20.39
N GLY A 745 48.17 8.35 21.49
CA GLY A 745 48.60 9.17 22.62
C GLY A 745 50.10 9.46 22.61
N GLU A 746 50.79 9.18 21.49
CA GLU A 746 52.24 9.34 21.39
C GLU A 746 52.65 10.82 21.39
N PRO A 747 53.81 11.16 21.99
CA PRO A 747 54.33 12.52 22.00
C PRO A 747 54.35 13.14 20.60
N ASP A 748 54.18 14.46 20.52
CA ASP A 748 54.39 15.16 19.25
C ASP A 748 55.86 15.07 18.79
N ASP A 749 56.14 15.46 17.54
CA ASP A 749 57.47 15.37 16.93
C ASP A 749 58.55 16.20 17.67
N TYR A 750 58.16 16.99 18.68
CA TYR A 750 59.02 17.83 19.52
C TYR A 750 59.05 17.37 20.99
N GLY A 751 58.45 16.22 21.33
CA GLY A 751 58.44 15.67 22.69
C GLY A 751 57.44 16.33 23.65
N GLY A 752 56.51 17.14 23.15
CA GLY A 752 55.41 17.76 23.89
C GLY A 752 54.16 16.88 23.99
N PRO A 753 53.21 17.21 24.90
CA PRO A 753 51.93 16.51 24.97
C PRO A 753 51.14 16.80 23.69
N PRO A 754 50.76 15.76 22.91
CA PRO A 754 50.06 15.96 21.65
C PRO A 754 48.69 16.60 21.93
N SER A 755 48.24 17.49 21.04
CA SER A 755 46.90 18.08 21.19
C SER A 755 46.18 18.19 19.86
N VAL A 756 44.88 17.94 19.89
CA VAL A 756 43.99 18.04 18.73
C VAL A 756 42.77 18.89 19.06
N ARG A 757 42.35 19.72 18.11
CA ARG A 757 41.12 20.48 18.25
C ARG A 757 39.90 19.58 18.08
N GLN A 758 38.88 19.80 18.92
CA GLN A 758 37.66 19.01 18.89
C GLN A 758 36.95 19.09 17.52
N ASP A 759 36.94 20.25 16.87
CA ASP A 759 36.31 20.44 15.55
C ASP A 759 37.12 19.86 14.40
N GLU A 760 38.43 19.73 14.57
CA GLU A 760 39.35 19.11 13.61
C GLU A 760 39.24 17.59 13.68
N LEU A 761 39.26 17.02 14.89
CA LEU A 761 39.04 15.60 15.13
C LEU A 761 37.73 15.09 14.50
N TYR A 762 36.63 15.83 14.67
CA TYR A 762 35.35 15.44 14.05
C TYR A 762 35.37 15.58 12.53
N ARG A 763 36.06 16.59 11.97
CA ARG A 763 36.24 16.72 10.52
C ARG A 763 37.06 15.55 9.96
N PHE A 764 38.13 15.17 10.64
CA PHE A 764 38.98 14.04 10.28
C PHE A 764 38.18 12.72 10.30
N TYR A 765 37.41 12.47 11.36
CA TYR A 765 36.48 11.33 11.44
C TYR A 765 35.45 11.31 10.29
N ASN A 766 34.86 12.45 9.92
CA ASN A 766 33.91 12.50 8.79
C ASN A 766 34.58 12.11 7.47
N ASN A 767 35.82 12.55 7.25
CA ASN A 767 36.56 12.24 6.04
C ASN A 767 36.99 10.77 6.02
N TRP A 768 37.52 10.27 7.14
CA TRP A 768 37.85 8.86 7.30
C TRP A 768 36.62 7.96 7.10
N CYS A 769 35.44 8.37 7.61
CA CYS A 769 34.20 7.63 7.36
C CYS A 769 33.88 7.57 5.86
N LYS A 770 33.95 8.70 5.15
CA LYS A 770 33.69 8.73 3.69
C LYS A 770 34.67 7.87 2.91
N ALA A 771 35.96 7.92 3.26
CA ALA A 771 37.01 7.15 2.62
C ALA A 771 36.81 5.64 2.80
N ASN A 772 36.35 5.21 3.98
CA ASN A 772 36.10 3.80 4.31
C ASN A 772 34.66 3.34 4.04
N GLY A 773 33.83 4.17 3.40
CA GLY A 773 32.44 3.83 3.07
C GLY A 773 31.48 3.78 4.27
N TYR A 774 31.88 4.33 5.41
CA TYR A 774 31.05 4.50 6.60
C TYR A 774 30.19 5.77 6.55
N LYS A 775 29.00 5.72 7.15
CA LYS A 775 28.19 6.91 7.40
C LYS A 775 28.63 7.56 8.73
N PRO A 776 29.05 8.84 8.73
CA PRO A 776 29.52 9.47 9.96
C PRO A 776 28.38 9.68 10.98
N MET A 777 28.69 9.47 12.25
CA MET A 777 27.80 9.78 13.36
C MET A 777 27.70 11.29 13.60
N GLY A 778 26.55 11.75 14.12
CA GLY A 778 26.39 13.15 14.54
C GLY A 778 27.33 13.53 15.70
N LEU A 779 27.77 14.78 15.71
CA LEU A 779 28.82 15.32 16.61
C LEU A 779 28.63 14.97 18.10
N SER A 780 27.43 15.12 18.66
CA SER A 780 27.19 14.80 20.09
C SER A 780 27.35 13.30 20.40
N LEU A 781 26.91 12.44 19.48
CA LEU A 781 27.00 10.99 19.65
C LEU A 781 28.44 10.49 19.46
N PHE A 782 29.15 11.06 18.48
CA PHE A 782 30.57 10.79 18.25
C PHE A 782 31.38 11.07 19.52
N PHE A 783 31.29 12.27 20.10
CA PHE A 783 32.09 12.62 21.29
C PHE A 783 31.73 11.82 22.55
N ARG A 784 30.49 11.34 22.65
CA ARG A 784 30.09 10.44 23.73
C ARG A 784 30.80 9.08 23.61
N ARG A 785 30.84 8.50 22.40
CA ARG A 785 31.50 7.22 22.14
C ARG A 785 33.02 7.34 22.14
N PHE A 786 33.55 8.40 21.54
CA PHE A 786 34.97 8.72 21.52
C PHE A 786 35.55 8.76 22.93
N ARG A 787 34.85 9.34 23.91
CA ARG A 787 35.32 9.38 25.30
C ARG A 787 35.50 8.00 25.93
N SER A 788 34.70 7.01 25.52
CA SER A 788 34.81 5.64 26.01
C SER A 788 35.87 4.82 25.28
N ALA A 789 36.22 5.20 24.06
CA ALA A 789 37.15 4.47 23.20
C ALA A 789 38.58 5.05 23.20
N ALA A 790 38.72 6.36 23.37
CA ALA A 790 39.99 7.07 23.25
C ALA A 790 40.94 6.84 24.43
N PRO A 791 42.26 6.95 24.21
CA PRO A 791 43.24 7.05 25.29
C PRO A 791 42.91 8.19 26.27
N PRO A 792 43.41 8.15 27.53
CA PRO A 792 43.18 9.23 28.50
C PRO A 792 43.60 10.61 27.96
N TYR A 793 42.68 11.57 27.99
CA TYR A 793 42.92 12.93 27.50
C TYR A 793 42.34 14.00 28.42
N LYS A 794 42.93 15.20 28.41
CA LYS A 794 42.39 16.39 29.10
C LYS A 794 41.67 17.27 28.08
N ARG A 795 40.56 17.89 28.51
CA ARG A 795 39.76 18.78 27.67
C ARG A 795 39.78 20.20 28.22
N GLU A 796 40.38 21.12 27.49
CA GLU A 796 40.49 22.52 27.86
C GLU A 796 39.78 23.44 26.85
N ARG A 797 39.31 24.60 27.30
CA ARG A 797 38.66 25.59 26.45
C ARG A 797 39.56 26.80 26.25
N LEU A 798 40.08 26.96 25.05
CA LEU A 798 41.07 27.99 24.71
C LEU A 798 40.51 29.02 23.74
N GLY A 799 41.06 30.23 23.77
CA GLY A 799 40.77 31.33 22.83
C GLY A 799 40.04 32.56 23.42
N PRO A 800 40.09 33.72 22.71
CA PRO A 800 39.47 34.97 23.15
C PRO A 800 37.93 34.88 23.15
N ARG A 801 37.26 35.73 23.95
CA ARG A 801 35.78 35.75 24.05
C ARG A 801 35.19 35.94 22.64
N GLY A 802 34.42 34.96 22.17
CA GLY A 802 33.79 34.93 20.83
C GLY A 802 34.36 33.90 19.85
N LYS A 803 35.60 33.43 20.02
CA LYS A 803 36.25 32.40 19.17
C LYS A 803 36.85 31.25 20.00
N ARG A 804 36.16 30.83 21.07
CA ARG A 804 36.61 29.74 21.94
C ARG A 804 36.42 28.39 21.27
N TYR A 805 37.44 27.55 21.29
CA TYR A 805 37.39 26.16 20.84
C TYR A 805 37.78 25.22 21.99
N TRP A 806 37.46 23.94 21.82
CA TRP A 806 37.84 22.88 22.74
C TRP A 806 39.12 22.21 22.22
N LEU A 807 40.15 22.18 23.04
CA LEU A 807 41.40 21.47 22.81
C LEU A 807 41.39 20.16 23.62
N LEU A 808 41.83 19.08 22.99
CA LEU A 808 42.00 17.78 23.62
C LEU A 808 43.50 17.50 23.71
N GLU A 809 44.06 17.58 24.91
CA GLU A 809 45.47 17.30 25.20
C GLU A 809 45.68 15.83 25.56
N GLY A 810 46.76 15.23 25.08
CA GLY A 810 47.06 13.80 25.16
C GLY A 810 46.60 12.98 23.95
N LEU A 811 46.19 13.63 22.85
CA LEU A 811 45.73 12.96 21.63
C LEU A 811 46.40 13.56 20.38
N ARG A 812 46.85 12.68 19.48
CA ARG A 812 47.39 12.99 18.15
C ARG A 812 46.52 12.34 17.08
N LEU A 813 46.44 12.97 15.90
CA LEU A 813 45.86 12.36 14.70
C LEU A 813 46.99 11.80 13.82
N ASP A 814 46.92 10.51 13.51
CA ASP A 814 47.92 9.84 12.66
C ASP A 814 47.49 9.92 11.19
N VAL A 815 48.16 10.80 10.45
CA VAL A 815 47.80 11.15 9.05
C VAL A 815 48.30 10.09 8.03
N GLN A 816 48.93 9.00 8.49
CA GLN A 816 49.46 7.94 7.61
C GLN A 816 48.43 6.87 7.20
N ALA A 817 47.24 6.84 7.81
CA ALA A 817 46.14 6.00 7.34
C ALA A 817 45.64 6.49 5.96
N PRO A 818 45.28 5.61 5.02
CA PRO A 818 45.17 5.94 3.59
C PRO A 818 44.05 6.96 3.33
N MET A 819 44.41 8.24 3.35
CA MET A 819 43.59 9.28 2.74
C MET A 819 43.71 9.12 1.24
N VAL A 820 42.69 8.52 0.62
CA VAL A 820 42.42 8.78 -0.81
C VAL A 820 42.11 10.27 -0.89
N LEU A 821 43.14 11.04 -1.28
CA LEU A 821 43.05 12.44 -1.64
C LEU A 821 41.99 12.57 -2.75
N LEU A 822 40.84 13.15 -2.38
CA LEU A 822 39.88 13.72 -3.33
C LEU A 822 40.04 15.24 -3.37
#